data_AF-A0A8H3F240-F1
#
_entry.id   AF-A0A8H3F240-F1
#
_cell.length_a   1.000
_cell.length_b   1.000
_cell.length_c   1.000
_cell.angle_alpha   90.00
_cell.angle_beta   90.00
_cell.angle_gamma   90.00
#
_symmetry.space_group_name_H-M   'P 1'
#
loop_
_entity.id
_entity.type
_entity.pdbx_description
1 polymer ?
#
loop_
_entity_poly.entity_id
_entity_poly.type
_entity_poly.pdbx_seq_one_letter_code
_entity_poly.pdbx_strand_id
1 'polypeptide(L)'
;MPLGADEVEVKVQAPGMNFKDALIALGQLPGNSLGYECAGFVNRVGKDTTFSPGDRVLCCTAAGAYKTYARAHATSVARVPHDVPFPTAAALATVFCTAYHSLFNAARLQAGESVLIHSGAGGVGQAAIQLAKLLKADISTTVGTDEKKVYLVETYGIPEDHIFWSRNASFAGPLRQLTEGVDVVLNSLSGEGLHASWSCIRPFGRFIELEKSNIQSSRGGLPMAPFAQNATFASVDLGILMDQAKPKMAATLAAVMQLYLAAKITVPQPLHVFSVSELEKAFRFMQSGKNMGKIVVKMQENAIVPVVPSPKPTYSFDANATYVIAGGLGGLGRSITRWMADRNAKYFILLSRSGAKSKDATDLVSDMSHRGVRIAAPPCDISTEGAVLNVLRDQEHKMPPVKGCIQASMFLKDGLFENMSRENFNATIKPKVQGSWNLHKHLPQHLDFFVLLSSVAGVTGSRGQSNYATGNTYQDALARHRGSLGEKCISLDLGPILSIGFAAEVDMTEALEADGFVGIRKSELFALLDYCCDPSLPLRTAQNCQIVTGISDIESLKADKLDKAYWAKKPLFSILKQKRDVENSTSGNAGGTVDYTHLMTSAESQAAAEDIVVEALKSKLSNSLSVPKEDIDAEKAIYSFGIDSLVALEVRYWFMKEMKANVPILDNMQSQSLLALGQFAAGKSEYRWKRDSVPNGEQRRGCVPD
;
A
#
# COMPACT_ATOMS: atom_id res chain seq x y z
N MET A 1 -14.28 -16.90 -7.23
CA MET A 1 -15.12 -17.37 -6.11
C MET A 1 -16.41 -17.97 -6.65
N PRO A 2 -16.92 -19.05 -6.02
CA PRO A 2 -18.23 -19.60 -6.35
C PRO A 2 -19.33 -18.53 -6.20
N LEU A 3 -20.46 -18.74 -6.86
CA LEU A 3 -21.63 -17.87 -6.78
C LEU A 3 -22.47 -18.32 -5.57
N GLY A 4 -22.96 -17.36 -4.77
CA GLY A 4 -23.86 -17.66 -3.66
C GLY A 4 -25.17 -18.29 -4.14
N ALA A 5 -25.88 -18.98 -3.25
CA ALA A 5 -27.11 -19.69 -3.61
C ALA A 5 -28.24 -18.73 -4.03
N ASP A 6 -28.26 -17.53 -3.47
CA ASP A 6 -29.21 -16.44 -3.66
C ASP A 6 -28.66 -15.31 -4.55
N GLU A 7 -27.52 -15.53 -5.22
CA GLU A 7 -26.87 -14.54 -6.07
C GLU A 7 -27.19 -14.72 -7.56
N VAL A 8 -27.23 -13.60 -8.28
CA VAL A 8 -27.32 -13.54 -9.73
C VAL A 8 -26.10 -12.78 -10.24
N GLU A 9 -25.38 -13.38 -11.19
CA GLU A 9 -24.27 -12.75 -11.90
C GLU A 9 -24.79 -12.22 -13.24
N VAL A 10 -24.64 -10.92 -13.48
CA VAL A 10 -25.14 -10.20 -14.65
C VAL A 10 -23.97 -9.76 -15.53
N LYS A 11 -23.99 -10.13 -16.81
CA LYS A 11 -23.12 -9.55 -17.85
C LYS A 11 -23.61 -8.12 -18.13
N VAL A 12 -22.88 -7.16 -17.59
CA VAL A 12 -23.27 -5.76 -17.57
C VAL A 12 -23.27 -5.18 -18.98
N GLN A 13 -24.37 -4.53 -19.36
CA GLN A 13 -24.50 -3.79 -20.62
C GLN A 13 -24.52 -2.28 -20.38
N ALA A 14 -25.08 -1.85 -19.25
CA ALA A 14 -25.09 -0.44 -18.87
C ALA A 14 -25.11 -0.29 -17.33
N PRO A 15 -24.05 0.21 -16.69
CA PRO A 15 -24.12 0.67 -15.30
C PRO A 15 -24.65 2.10 -15.19
N GLY A 16 -25.47 2.34 -14.16
CA GLY A 16 -25.97 3.69 -13.84
C GLY A 16 -25.00 4.43 -12.93
N MET A 17 -24.77 5.72 -13.21
CA MET A 17 -23.92 6.59 -12.39
C MET A 17 -24.76 7.36 -11.37
N ASN A 18 -24.33 7.36 -10.12
CA ASN A 18 -24.98 8.03 -9.00
C ASN A 18 -24.02 9.05 -8.36
N PHE A 19 -24.56 10.08 -7.72
CA PHE A 19 -23.75 11.11 -7.04
C PHE A 19 -22.78 10.52 -6.01
N LYS A 20 -23.21 9.43 -5.35
CA LYS A 20 -22.38 8.63 -4.44
C LYS A 20 -21.10 8.11 -5.10
N ASP A 21 -21.14 7.74 -6.38
CA ASP A 21 -19.96 7.26 -7.11
C ASP A 21 -18.90 8.37 -7.24
N ALA A 22 -19.33 9.60 -7.53
CA ALA A 22 -18.43 10.74 -7.64
C ALA A 22 -17.78 11.08 -6.28
N LEU A 23 -18.55 11.04 -5.18
CA LEU A 23 -18.01 11.29 -3.84
C LEU A 23 -16.96 10.25 -3.42
N ILE A 24 -17.20 8.97 -3.74
CA ILE A 24 -16.23 7.89 -3.48
C ILE A 24 -14.97 8.09 -4.33
N ALA A 25 -15.12 8.39 -5.62
CA ALA A 25 -13.99 8.62 -6.54
C ALA A 25 -13.12 9.81 -6.12
N LEU A 26 -13.71 10.84 -5.50
CA LEU A 26 -13.00 12.02 -4.96
C LEU A 26 -12.43 11.81 -3.55
N GLY A 27 -12.63 10.63 -2.94
CA GLY A 27 -12.20 10.36 -1.55
C GLY A 27 -12.99 11.13 -0.48
N GLN A 28 -14.14 11.71 -0.84
CA GLN A 28 -15.00 12.50 0.06
C GLN A 28 -15.99 11.62 0.83
N LEU A 29 -16.23 10.39 0.37
CA LEU A 29 -17.04 9.39 1.06
C LEU A 29 -16.30 8.05 1.08
N PRO A 30 -16.21 7.35 2.23
CA PRO A 30 -15.60 6.03 2.27
C PRO A 30 -16.41 5.04 1.42
N GLY A 31 -15.72 4.26 0.59
CA GLY A 31 -16.33 3.24 -0.25
C GLY A 31 -15.28 2.43 -1.01
N ASN A 32 -15.52 1.12 -1.15
CA ASN A 32 -14.60 0.19 -1.81
C ASN A 32 -15.07 -0.22 -3.22
N SER A 33 -16.21 0.32 -3.68
CA SER A 33 -16.84 -0.04 -4.94
C SER A 33 -17.56 1.17 -5.55
N LEU A 34 -17.59 1.20 -6.89
CA LEU A 34 -18.30 2.18 -7.69
C LEU A 34 -19.40 1.50 -8.50
N GLY A 35 -20.52 2.19 -8.67
CA GLY A 35 -21.68 1.77 -9.44
C GLY A 35 -22.64 0.95 -8.59
N TYR A 36 -23.81 1.51 -8.32
CA TYR A 36 -24.82 0.91 -7.44
C TYR A 36 -25.99 0.26 -8.18
N GLU A 37 -25.98 0.34 -9.51
CA GLU A 37 -26.96 -0.30 -10.37
C GLU A 37 -26.40 -0.61 -11.76
N CYS A 38 -27.01 -1.58 -12.42
CA CYS A 38 -26.80 -1.84 -13.83
C CYS A 38 -27.98 -2.55 -14.46
N ALA A 39 -27.97 -2.59 -15.79
CA ALA A 39 -28.79 -3.49 -16.59
C ALA A 39 -27.93 -4.34 -17.53
N GLY A 40 -28.40 -5.54 -17.84
CA GLY A 40 -27.69 -6.48 -18.70
C GLY A 40 -28.38 -7.84 -18.79
N PHE A 41 -27.59 -8.85 -19.14
CA PHE A 41 -28.06 -10.23 -19.26
C PHE A 41 -27.62 -11.06 -18.07
N VAL A 42 -28.48 -11.92 -17.54
CA VAL A 42 -28.06 -12.92 -16.56
C VAL A 42 -27.05 -13.86 -17.19
N ASN A 43 -25.87 -13.99 -16.58
CA ASN A 43 -24.79 -14.89 -16.99
C ASN A 43 -24.88 -16.22 -16.24
N ARG A 44 -24.98 -16.15 -14.91
CA ARG A 44 -25.03 -17.30 -14.00
C ARG A 44 -25.96 -17.01 -12.83
N VAL A 45 -26.54 -18.06 -12.26
CA VAL A 45 -27.47 -17.97 -11.15
C VAL A 45 -27.12 -18.94 -10.04
N GLY A 46 -27.39 -18.55 -8.81
CA GLY A 46 -27.43 -19.43 -7.66
C GLY A 46 -28.66 -20.33 -7.71
N LYS A 47 -28.60 -21.43 -6.95
CA LYS A 47 -29.64 -22.47 -6.91
C LYS A 47 -30.99 -22.00 -6.35
N ASP A 48 -31.00 -20.95 -5.53
CA ASP A 48 -32.17 -20.44 -4.81
C ASP A 48 -32.69 -19.14 -5.46
N THR A 49 -32.72 -19.11 -6.79
CA THR A 49 -33.19 -17.95 -7.56
C THR A 49 -34.20 -18.36 -8.64
N THR A 50 -35.08 -17.45 -9.03
CA THR A 50 -36.06 -17.68 -10.11
C THR A 50 -35.56 -17.22 -11.47
N PHE A 51 -34.32 -16.75 -11.57
CA PHE A 51 -33.72 -16.22 -12.80
C PHE A 51 -33.06 -17.31 -13.62
N SER A 52 -32.93 -17.09 -14.92
CA SER A 52 -32.23 -18.00 -15.84
C SER A 52 -31.17 -17.26 -16.67
N PRO A 53 -30.04 -17.91 -17.00
CA PRO A 53 -29.09 -17.35 -17.96
C PRO A 53 -29.78 -16.89 -19.24
N GLY A 54 -29.42 -15.69 -19.72
CA GLY A 54 -30.05 -15.03 -20.87
C GLY A 54 -31.18 -14.07 -20.51
N ASP A 55 -31.75 -14.13 -19.30
CA ASP A 55 -32.77 -13.16 -18.86
C ASP A 55 -32.23 -11.72 -18.95
N ARG A 56 -33.04 -10.81 -19.51
CA ARG A 56 -32.76 -9.37 -19.49
C ARG A 56 -33.19 -8.81 -18.15
N VAL A 57 -32.25 -8.19 -17.43
CA VAL A 57 -32.50 -7.70 -16.07
C VAL A 57 -31.91 -6.33 -15.83
N LEU A 58 -32.48 -5.64 -14.84
CA LEU A 58 -31.84 -4.56 -14.11
C LEU A 58 -31.60 -5.02 -12.67
N CYS A 59 -30.61 -4.44 -12.01
CA CYS A 59 -30.34 -4.74 -10.62
C CYS A 59 -29.67 -3.58 -9.86
N CYS A 60 -29.90 -3.55 -8.55
CA CYS A 60 -29.11 -2.77 -7.61
C CYS A 60 -28.02 -3.65 -6.97
N THR A 61 -26.80 -3.14 -6.82
CA THR A 61 -25.68 -3.88 -6.24
C THR A 61 -24.76 -2.99 -5.40
N ALA A 62 -24.35 -3.48 -4.22
CA ALA A 62 -23.31 -2.83 -3.42
C ALA A 62 -21.89 -3.29 -3.82
N ALA A 63 -21.78 -4.37 -4.63
CA ALA A 63 -20.51 -4.96 -5.05
C ALA A 63 -19.82 -4.21 -6.21
N GLY A 64 -20.44 -3.14 -6.70
CA GLY A 64 -19.95 -2.32 -7.80
C GLY A 64 -20.40 -2.83 -9.18
N ALA A 65 -20.79 -1.89 -10.04
CA ALA A 65 -21.36 -2.17 -11.35
C ALA A 65 -20.47 -1.77 -12.54
N TYR A 66 -19.40 -0.98 -12.33
CA TYR A 66 -18.42 -0.68 -13.38
C TYR A 66 -17.45 -1.86 -13.63
N LYS A 67 -18.00 -3.00 -14.02
CA LYS A 67 -17.30 -4.27 -14.27
C LYS A 67 -17.98 -5.00 -15.42
N THR A 68 -17.29 -5.94 -16.08
CA THR A 68 -17.89 -6.78 -17.13
C THR A 68 -19.00 -7.69 -16.57
N TYR A 69 -18.80 -8.18 -15.35
CA TYR A 69 -19.77 -9.00 -14.62
C TYR A 69 -20.00 -8.40 -13.24
N ALA A 70 -21.25 -8.08 -12.93
CA ALA A 70 -21.68 -7.63 -11.61
C ALA A 70 -22.49 -8.73 -10.93
N ARG A 71 -22.44 -8.77 -9.60
CA ARG A 71 -23.26 -9.70 -8.80
C ARG A 71 -24.24 -8.91 -7.96
N ALA A 72 -25.44 -9.43 -7.85
CA ALA A 72 -26.48 -8.89 -6.99
C ALA A 72 -27.24 -10.03 -6.31
N HIS A 73 -27.78 -9.76 -5.13
CA HIS A 73 -28.72 -10.67 -4.50
C HIS A 73 -30.03 -10.70 -5.31
N ALA A 74 -30.67 -11.87 -5.43
CA ALA A 74 -31.87 -12.04 -6.27
C ALA A 74 -33.02 -11.08 -5.93
N THR A 75 -33.14 -10.63 -4.67
CA THR A 75 -34.14 -9.63 -4.24
C THR A 75 -33.90 -8.21 -4.78
N SER A 76 -32.71 -7.96 -5.32
CA SER A 76 -32.31 -6.66 -5.88
C SER A 76 -32.23 -6.71 -7.42
N VAL A 77 -32.82 -7.75 -8.04
CA VAL A 77 -32.84 -7.97 -9.49
C VAL A 77 -34.29 -7.99 -9.96
N ALA A 78 -34.57 -7.39 -11.12
CA ALA A 78 -35.87 -7.49 -11.78
C ALA A 78 -35.71 -7.68 -13.28
N ARG A 79 -36.65 -8.44 -13.88
CA ARG A 79 -36.70 -8.64 -15.34
C ARG A 79 -37.12 -7.37 -16.05
N VAL A 80 -36.54 -7.16 -17.22
CA VAL A 80 -36.78 -5.99 -18.07
C VAL A 80 -37.35 -6.47 -19.40
N PRO A 81 -38.43 -5.85 -19.92
CA PRO A 81 -38.97 -6.16 -21.23
C PRO A 81 -37.95 -6.06 -22.37
N HIS A 82 -38.17 -6.81 -23.46
CA HIS A 82 -37.23 -6.89 -24.58
C HIS A 82 -37.05 -5.57 -25.34
N ASP A 83 -38.10 -4.77 -25.39
CA ASP A 83 -38.17 -3.47 -26.06
C ASP A 83 -37.52 -2.34 -25.27
N VAL A 84 -37.29 -2.51 -23.96
CA VAL A 84 -36.63 -1.50 -23.12
C VAL A 84 -35.11 -1.56 -23.34
N PRO A 85 -34.47 -0.47 -23.81
CA PRO A 85 -33.02 -0.41 -23.95
C PRO A 85 -32.31 -0.52 -22.59
N PHE A 86 -31.16 -1.19 -22.54
CA PHE A 86 -30.39 -1.32 -21.29
C PHE A 86 -30.03 0.02 -20.65
N PRO A 87 -29.65 1.09 -21.40
CA PRO A 87 -29.41 2.38 -20.76
C PRO A 87 -30.64 2.94 -20.04
N THR A 88 -31.84 2.74 -20.61
CA THR A 88 -33.11 3.13 -19.98
C THR A 88 -33.37 2.30 -18.73
N ALA A 89 -33.18 0.97 -18.81
CA ALA A 89 -33.38 0.09 -17.66
C ALA A 89 -32.43 0.41 -16.49
N ALA A 90 -31.16 0.71 -16.80
CA ALA A 90 -30.14 1.09 -15.81
C ALA A 90 -30.42 2.44 -15.12
N ALA A 91 -31.35 3.24 -15.66
CA ALA A 91 -31.75 4.53 -15.09
C ALA A 91 -32.94 4.46 -14.12
N LEU A 92 -33.52 3.27 -13.91
CA LEU A 92 -34.74 3.10 -13.09
C LEU A 92 -34.44 2.81 -11.61
N ALA A 93 -33.63 1.78 -11.36
CA ALA A 93 -33.72 1.01 -10.12
C ALA A 93 -33.37 1.84 -8.88
N THR A 94 -32.17 2.44 -8.82
CA THR A 94 -31.69 3.14 -7.62
C THR A 94 -32.52 4.38 -7.32
N VAL A 95 -32.81 5.19 -8.35
CA VAL A 95 -33.51 6.46 -8.18
C VAL A 95 -34.95 6.25 -7.73
N PHE A 96 -35.68 5.31 -8.35
CA PHE A 96 -37.06 5.03 -7.98
C PHE A 96 -37.18 4.20 -6.72
N CYS A 97 -36.30 3.23 -6.45
CA CYS A 97 -36.35 2.49 -5.19
C CYS A 97 -36.05 3.42 -4.00
N THR A 98 -35.11 4.36 -4.16
CA THR A 98 -34.85 5.38 -3.13
C THR A 98 -36.09 6.25 -2.92
N ALA A 99 -36.64 6.83 -3.98
CA ALA A 99 -37.81 7.71 -3.88
C ALA A 99 -39.06 6.98 -3.36
N TYR A 100 -39.33 5.76 -3.83
CA TYR A 100 -40.46 4.94 -3.40
C TYR A 100 -40.32 4.53 -1.94
N HIS A 101 -39.14 4.07 -1.54
CA HIS A 101 -38.90 3.72 -0.15
C HIS A 101 -39.08 4.93 0.79
N SER A 102 -38.54 6.09 0.39
CA SER A 102 -38.67 7.34 1.14
C SER A 102 -40.11 7.82 1.26
N LEU A 103 -40.85 7.92 0.16
CA LEU A 103 -42.19 8.53 0.17
C LEU A 103 -43.28 7.58 0.66
N PHE A 104 -43.31 6.33 0.19
CA PHE A 104 -44.39 5.40 0.52
C PHE A 104 -44.17 4.69 1.86
N ASN A 105 -42.93 4.30 2.18
CA ASN A 105 -42.68 3.45 3.33
C ASN A 105 -42.19 4.23 4.56
N ALA A 106 -41.20 5.11 4.38
CA ALA A 106 -40.61 5.86 5.48
C ALA A 106 -41.50 7.06 5.88
N ALA A 107 -41.83 7.93 4.93
CA ALA A 107 -42.69 9.10 5.16
C ALA A 107 -44.17 8.75 5.19
N ARG A 108 -44.60 7.71 4.48
CA ARG A 108 -46.02 7.34 4.29
C ARG A 108 -46.84 8.54 3.78
N LEU A 109 -46.36 9.20 2.74
CA LEU A 109 -47.01 10.36 2.12
C LEU A 109 -48.44 9.99 1.69
N GLN A 110 -49.40 10.83 2.07
CA GLN A 110 -50.82 10.69 1.78
C GLN A 110 -51.25 11.69 0.70
N ALA A 111 -52.42 11.45 0.12
CA ALA A 111 -53.00 12.38 -0.84
C ALA A 111 -53.39 13.71 -0.19
N GLY A 112 -53.04 14.82 -0.84
CA GLY A 112 -53.29 16.18 -0.35
C GLY A 112 -52.25 16.71 0.64
N GLU A 113 -51.30 15.89 1.10
CA GLU A 113 -50.18 16.38 1.93
C GLU A 113 -49.16 17.16 1.09
N SER A 114 -48.48 18.13 1.71
CA SER A 114 -47.42 18.89 1.06
C SER A 114 -46.04 18.25 1.25
N VAL A 115 -45.22 18.27 0.19
CA VAL A 115 -43.87 17.69 0.18
C VAL A 115 -42.84 18.66 -0.42
N LEU A 116 -41.73 18.86 0.31
CA LEU A 116 -40.54 19.54 -0.20
C LEU A 116 -39.53 18.51 -0.73
N ILE A 117 -39.24 18.55 -2.03
CA ILE A 117 -38.27 17.67 -2.69
C ILE A 117 -37.05 18.47 -3.08
N HIS A 118 -35.92 18.26 -2.41
CA HIS A 118 -34.69 18.94 -2.79
C HIS A 118 -34.07 18.38 -4.07
N SER A 119 -33.40 19.26 -4.82
CA SER A 119 -32.72 18.91 -6.08
C SER A 119 -33.65 18.27 -7.11
N GLY A 120 -34.82 18.88 -7.35
CA GLY A 120 -35.93 18.33 -8.15
C GLY A 120 -35.55 17.90 -9.57
N ALA A 121 -34.62 18.61 -10.20
CA ALA A 121 -34.16 18.28 -11.56
C ALA A 121 -33.15 17.11 -11.60
N GLY A 122 -32.68 16.59 -10.46
CA GLY A 122 -31.81 15.42 -10.41
C GLY A 122 -32.57 14.10 -10.52
N GLY A 123 -31.86 12.97 -10.65
CA GLY A 123 -32.48 11.66 -10.85
C GLY A 123 -33.47 11.24 -9.75
N VAL A 124 -33.08 11.34 -8.48
CA VAL A 124 -33.97 11.02 -7.34
C VAL A 124 -35.09 12.07 -7.22
N GLY A 125 -34.78 13.35 -7.43
CA GLY A 125 -35.77 14.43 -7.38
C GLY A 125 -36.90 14.22 -8.39
N GLN A 126 -36.57 13.92 -9.64
CA GLN A 126 -37.55 13.62 -10.68
C GLN A 126 -38.36 12.36 -10.37
N ALA A 127 -37.72 11.29 -9.88
CA ALA A 127 -38.42 10.09 -9.46
C ALA A 127 -39.41 10.38 -8.31
N ALA A 128 -39.00 11.18 -7.33
CA ALA A 128 -39.83 11.59 -6.21
C ALA A 128 -41.01 12.49 -6.65
N ILE A 129 -40.79 13.43 -7.58
CA ILE A 129 -41.85 14.27 -8.15
C ILE A 129 -42.90 13.39 -8.84
N GLN A 130 -42.49 12.46 -9.69
CA GLN A 130 -43.43 11.56 -10.37
C GLN A 130 -44.28 10.75 -9.38
N LEU A 131 -43.64 10.20 -8.35
CA LEU A 131 -44.33 9.44 -7.31
C LEU A 131 -45.26 10.30 -6.44
N ALA A 132 -44.85 11.51 -6.07
CA ALA A 132 -45.67 12.46 -5.34
C ALA A 132 -46.90 12.92 -6.15
N LYS A 133 -46.76 13.09 -7.47
CA LYS A 133 -47.89 13.39 -8.37
C LYS A 133 -48.89 12.24 -8.44
N LEU A 134 -48.44 10.98 -8.44
CA LEU A 134 -49.35 9.82 -8.36
C LEU A 134 -50.17 9.81 -7.07
N LEU A 135 -49.60 10.31 -5.98
CA LEU A 135 -50.28 10.50 -4.70
C LEU A 135 -51.13 11.76 -4.63
N LYS A 136 -51.09 12.65 -5.63
CA LYS A 136 -51.75 13.97 -5.59
C LYS A 136 -51.29 14.81 -4.39
N ALA A 137 -50.00 14.72 -4.06
CA ALA A 137 -49.38 15.59 -3.06
C ALA A 137 -49.18 17.01 -3.63
N ASP A 138 -49.15 18.01 -2.76
CA ASP A 138 -48.75 19.37 -3.10
C ASP A 138 -47.22 19.48 -3.08
N ILE A 139 -46.61 19.80 -4.23
CA ILE A 139 -45.17 19.64 -4.43
C ILE A 139 -44.50 21.00 -4.41
N SER A 140 -43.53 21.16 -3.51
CA SER A 140 -42.51 22.19 -3.54
C SER A 140 -41.14 21.57 -3.83
N THR A 141 -40.26 22.28 -4.52
CA THR A 141 -38.94 21.73 -4.87
C THR A 141 -37.85 22.79 -4.90
N THR A 142 -36.59 22.35 -4.92
CA THR A 142 -35.45 23.25 -5.10
C THR A 142 -34.58 22.87 -6.30
N VAL A 143 -34.00 23.88 -6.95
CA VAL A 143 -33.11 23.74 -8.09
C VAL A 143 -31.90 24.67 -7.97
N GLY A 144 -30.83 24.34 -8.72
CA GLY A 144 -29.57 25.08 -8.66
C GLY A 144 -29.32 26.08 -9.80
N THR A 145 -30.15 26.07 -10.85
CA THR A 145 -30.04 26.93 -12.03
C THR A 145 -31.41 27.22 -12.64
N ASP A 146 -31.50 28.27 -13.45
CA ASP A 146 -32.76 28.69 -14.08
C ASP A 146 -33.24 27.68 -15.12
N GLU A 147 -32.32 27.08 -15.88
CA GLU A 147 -32.65 26.04 -16.87
C GLU A 147 -33.33 24.83 -16.20
N LYS A 148 -32.92 24.50 -14.97
CA LYS A 148 -33.53 23.45 -14.16
C LYS A 148 -34.94 23.83 -13.69
N LYS A 149 -35.17 25.12 -13.40
CA LYS A 149 -36.48 25.65 -13.01
C LYS A 149 -37.46 25.52 -14.17
N VAL A 150 -37.11 26.09 -15.32
CA VAL A 150 -37.90 26.03 -16.56
C VAL A 150 -38.25 24.58 -16.91
N TYR A 151 -37.26 23.69 -16.86
CA TYR A 151 -37.49 22.27 -17.12
C TYR A 151 -38.55 21.63 -16.21
N LEU A 152 -38.54 21.92 -14.90
CA LEU A 152 -39.53 21.36 -13.97
C LEU A 152 -40.93 21.94 -14.19
N VAL A 153 -41.04 23.22 -14.56
CA VAL A 153 -42.32 23.84 -14.95
C VAL A 153 -42.87 23.16 -16.20
N GLU A 154 -42.08 23.09 -17.27
CA GLU A 154 -42.56 22.57 -18.57
C GLU A 154 -42.84 21.05 -18.53
N THR A 155 -41.98 20.28 -17.86
CA THR A 155 -42.06 18.81 -17.89
C THR A 155 -43.01 18.26 -16.83
N TYR A 156 -42.98 18.84 -15.63
CA TYR A 156 -43.74 18.34 -14.48
C TYR A 156 -44.89 19.24 -14.08
N GLY A 157 -45.07 20.41 -14.69
CA GLY A 157 -46.18 21.32 -14.37
C GLY A 157 -46.16 21.79 -12.92
N ILE A 158 -44.98 21.87 -12.29
CA ILE A 158 -44.84 22.43 -10.95
C ILE A 158 -44.97 23.94 -11.07
N PRO A 159 -45.86 24.61 -10.29
CA PRO A 159 -46.00 26.05 -10.31
C PRO A 159 -44.66 26.76 -10.06
N GLU A 160 -44.43 27.88 -10.73
CA GLU A 160 -43.14 28.58 -10.68
C GLU A 160 -42.80 29.09 -9.26
N ASP A 161 -43.81 29.49 -8.49
CA ASP A 161 -43.74 29.92 -7.10
C ASP A 161 -43.50 28.77 -6.11
N HIS A 162 -43.68 27.51 -6.54
CA HIS A 162 -43.34 26.30 -5.78
C HIS A 162 -41.90 25.81 -6.03
N ILE A 163 -41.10 26.53 -6.83
CA ILE A 163 -39.71 26.15 -7.15
C ILE A 163 -38.73 27.18 -6.59
N PHE A 164 -37.91 26.76 -5.63
CA PHE A 164 -36.95 27.60 -4.90
C PHE A 164 -35.48 27.30 -5.24
N TRP A 165 -34.55 28.12 -4.74
CA TRP A 165 -33.11 27.95 -4.98
C TRP A 165 -32.45 27.01 -3.96
N SER A 166 -31.60 26.10 -4.43
CA SER A 166 -30.99 25.04 -3.60
C SER A 166 -29.57 25.34 -3.10
N ARG A 167 -28.94 26.46 -3.50
CA ARG A 167 -27.53 26.76 -3.20
C ARG A 167 -27.29 27.36 -1.81
N ASN A 168 -28.35 27.78 -1.14
CA ASN A 168 -28.32 28.35 0.20
C ASN A 168 -29.68 28.13 0.90
N ALA A 169 -29.79 28.57 2.15
CA ALA A 169 -31.00 28.43 2.96
C ALA A 169 -32.15 29.41 2.59
N SER A 170 -32.03 30.18 1.51
CA SER A 170 -33.01 31.24 1.17
C SER A 170 -34.41 30.73 0.83
N PHE A 171 -34.55 29.45 0.47
CA PHE A 171 -35.85 28.84 0.16
C PHE A 171 -36.81 28.79 1.36
N ALA A 172 -36.29 28.72 2.60
CA ALA A 172 -37.11 28.44 3.77
C ALA A 172 -38.13 29.53 4.11
N GLY A 173 -37.77 30.80 3.89
CA GLY A 173 -38.67 31.94 4.13
C GLY A 173 -39.87 31.94 3.16
N PRO A 174 -39.62 32.04 1.85
CA PRO A 174 -40.66 32.00 0.81
C PRO A 174 -41.53 30.73 0.89
N LEU A 175 -40.94 29.56 1.14
CA LEU A 175 -41.69 28.32 1.30
C LEU A 175 -42.70 28.41 2.45
N ARG A 176 -42.28 28.89 3.63
CA ARG A 176 -43.19 29.05 4.78
C ARG A 176 -44.26 30.11 4.54
N GLN A 177 -43.96 31.17 3.78
CA GLN A 177 -44.96 32.18 3.42
C GLN A 177 -46.02 31.62 2.47
N LEU A 178 -45.61 30.77 1.52
CA LEU A 178 -46.50 30.18 0.53
C LEU A 178 -47.34 29.03 1.09
N THR A 179 -46.72 28.18 1.91
CA THR A 179 -47.29 26.89 2.31
C THR A 179 -47.49 26.75 3.81
N GLU A 180 -47.10 27.70 4.65
CA GLU A 180 -47.07 27.52 6.12
C GLU A 180 -46.23 26.30 6.57
N GLY A 181 -45.27 25.88 5.74
CA GLY A 181 -44.44 24.70 5.96
C GLY A 181 -44.93 23.45 5.20
N VAL A 182 -44.24 22.33 5.40
CA VAL A 182 -44.52 21.08 4.68
C VAL A 182 -44.70 19.87 5.59
N ASP A 183 -45.53 18.92 5.14
CA ASP A 183 -45.80 17.68 5.88
C ASP A 183 -44.67 16.66 5.70
N VAL A 184 -44.00 16.66 4.54
CA VAL A 184 -42.86 15.79 4.24
C VAL A 184 -41.70 16.58 3.64
N VAL A 185 -40.47 16.29 4.08
CA VAL A 185 -39.26 16.77 3.43
C VAL A 185 -38.46 15.57 2.93
N LEU A 186 -38.08 15.56 1.64
CA LEU A 186 -37.08 14.65 1.09
C LEU A 186 -35.78 15.43 0.90
N ASN A 187 -34.86 15.29 1.87
CA ASN A 187 -33.64 16.06 1.93
C ASN A 187 -32.45 15.41 1.24
N SER A 188 -31.68 16.24 0.54
CA SER A 188 -30.38 15.91 -0.03
C SER A 188 -29.37 17.07 0.13
N LEU A 189 -29.68 18.07 0.96
CA LEU A 189 -28.82 19.22 1.23
C LEU A 189 -28.09 19.03 2.56
N SER A 190 -26.88 19.58 2.64
CA SER A 190 -26.02 19.54 3.83
C SER A 190 -26.05 20.82 4.66
N GLY A 191 -25.61 20.73 5.91
CA GLY A 191 -25.32 21.89 6.76
C GLY A 191 -26.51 22.81 6.98
N GLU A 192 -26.34 24.12 6.71
CA GLU A 192 -27.43 25.12 6.86
C GLU A 192 -28.67 24.77 6.04
N GLY A 193 -28.50 24.14 4.88
CA GLY A 193 -29.61 23.67 4.05
C GLY A 193 -30.47 22.63 4.77
N LEU A 194 -29.84 21.68 5.47
CA LEU A 194 -30.53 20.69 6.30
C LEU A 194 -31.31 21.36 7.43
N HIS A 195 -30.67 22.28 8.17
CA HIS A 195 -31.32 22.98 9.29
C HIS A 195 -32.49 23.85 8.82
N ALA A 196 -32.32 24.56 7.70
CA ALA A 196 -33.38 25.35 7.10
C ALA A 196 -34.57 24.47 6.69
N SER A 197 -34.30 23.32 6.08
CA SER A 197 -35.31 22.34 5.70
C SER A 197 -36.06 21.78 6.91
N TRP A 198 -35.32 21.44 7.98
CA TRP A 198 -35.91 20.93 9.22
C TRP A 198 -36.79 21.96 9.92
N SER A 199 -36.48 23.25 9.77
CA SER A 199 -37.31 24.36 10.28
C SER A 199 -38.57 24.65 9.44
N CYS A 200 -38.74 24.01 8.28
CA CYS A 200 -39.92 24.17 7.43
C CYS A 200 -40.99 23.09 7.69
N ILE A 201 -40.75 22.18 8.63
CA ILE A 201 -41.66 21.07 8.88
C ILE A 201 -42.87 21.50 9.71
N ARG A 202 -44.06 21.03 9.32
CA ARG A 202 -45.31 21.21 10.06
C ARG A 202 -45.42 20.25 11.26
N PRO A 203 -46.36 20.48 12.19
CA PRO A 203 -46.74 19.47 13.17
C PRO A 203 -47.01 18.11 12.54
N PHE A 204 -46.54 17.03 13.17
CA PHE A 204 -46.60 15.65 12.69
C PHE A 204 -45.82 15.38 11.39
N GLY A 205 -45.03 16.34 10.90
CA GLY A 205 -44.31 16.19 9.65
C GLY A 205 -43.16 15.18 9.72
N ARG A 206 -42.74 14.69 8.54
CA ARG A 206 -41.74 13.62 8.39
C ARG A 206 -40.58 14.08 7.52
N PHE A 207 -39.39 14.10 8.10
CA PHE A 207 -38.16 14.47 7.42
C PHE A 207 -37.37 13.23 7.04
N ILE A 208 -37.08 13.08 5.75
CA ILE A 208 -36.34 11.96 5.19
C ILE A 208 -34.96 12.44 4.72
N GLU A 209 -33.91 12.01 5.42
CA GLU A 209 -32.52 12.35 5.13
C GLU A 209 -31.86 11.27 4.24
N LEU A 210 -31.36 11.69 3.08
CA LEU A 210 -30.64 10.81 2.14
C LEU A 210 -29.11 10.94 2.21
N GLU A 211 -28.59 12.05 2.74
CA GLU A 211 -27.17 12.38 2.66
C GLU A 211 -26.36 11.79 3.82
N LYS A 212 -25.50 10.82 3.53
CA LYS A 212 -24.66 10.14 4.54
C LYS A 212 -23.61 11.03 5.19
N SER A 213 -23.05 11.99 4.46
CA SER A 213 -22.02 12.91 4.94
C SER A 213 -22.50 13.66 6.20
N ASN A 214 -23.75 14.13 6.21
CA ASN A 214 -24.35 14.80 7.37
C ASN A 214 -24.42 13.87 8.58
N ILE A 215 -24.84 12.62 8.36
CA ILE A 215 -24.98 11.61 9.42
C ILE A 215 -23.62 11.21 10.00
N GLN A 216 -22.59 11.14 9.17
CA GLN A 216 -21.24 10.75 9.57
C GLN A 216 -20.43 11.91 10.15
N SER A 217 -20.81 13.16 9.85
CA SER A 217 -20.17 14.34 10.39
C SER A 217 -20.61 14.58 11.83
N SER A 218 -19.74 14.30 12.80
CA SER A 218 -19.98 14.58 14.23
C SER A 218 -19.99 16.09 14.57
N ARG A 219 -20.08 16.98 13.57
CA ARG A 219 -19.81 18.43 13.69
C ARG A 219 -21.04 19.33 13.56
N GLY A 220 -22.25 18.78 13.41
CA GLY A 220 -23.50 19.54 13.38
C GLY A 220 -24.58 18.89 14.23
N GLY A 221 -25.09 19.61 15.23
CA GLY A 221 -26.24 19.14 16.02
C GLY A 221 -27.55 19.22 15.20
N LEU A 222 -28.47 18.29 15.43
CA LEU A 222 -29.84 18.38 14.91
C LEU A 222 -30.69 19.20 15.90
N PRO A 223 -31.31 20.32 15.49
CA PRO A 223 -32.18 21.09 16.37
C PRO A 223 -33.34 20.25 16.89
N MET A 224 -33.53 20.18 18.21
CA MET A 224 -34.57 19.33 18.81
C MET A 224 -35.98 19.95 18.78
N ALA A 225 -36.09 21.25 18.48
CA ALA A 225 -37.35 21.99 18.58
C ALA A 225 -38.52 21.39 17.77
N PRO A 226 -38.34 20.92 16.51
CA PRO A 226 -39.46 20.37 15.74
C PRO A 226 -40.06 19.08 16.33
N PHE A 227 -39.32 18.32 17.15
CA PHE A 227 -39.87 17.16 17.84
C PHE A 227 -40.96 17.52 18.85
N ALA A 228 -40.98 18.75 19.37
CA ALA A 228 -42.07 19.24 20.23
C ALA A 228 -43.42 19.29 19.49
N GLN A 229 -43.42 19.24 18.16
CA GLN A 229 -44.62 19.22 17.32
C GLN A 229 -44.89 17.81 16.76
N ASN A 230 -44.38 16.75 17.42
CA ASN A 230 -44.48 15.36 16.98
C ASN A 230 -43.86 15.08 15.60
N ALA A 231 -42.87 15.88 15.18
CA ALA A 231 -42.15 15.61 13.93
C ALA A 231 -41.34 14.31 14.03
N THR A 232 -41.18 13.63 12.89
CA THR A 232 -40.33 12.44 12.74
C THR A 232 -39.12 12.76 11.87
N PHE A 233 -37.94 12.31 12.27
CA PHE A 233 -36.72 12.38 11.45
C PHE A 233 -36.25 10.95 11.15
N ALA A 234 -36.10 10.60 9.87
CA ALA A 234 -35.68 9.28 9.43
C ALA A 234 -34.58 9.38 8.39
N SER A 235 -33.57 8.50 8.48
CA SER A 235 -32.58 8.34 7.41
C SER A 235 -32.97 7.18 6.50
N VAL A 236 -32.73 7.35 5.20
CA VAL A 236 -32.92 6.30 4.18
C VAL A 236 -31.62 6.06 3.42
N ASP A 237 -31.17 4.81 3.43
CA ASP A 237 -30.05 4.33 2.61
C ASP A 237 -30.45 3.04 1.89
N LEU A 238 -30.50 3.11 0.57
CA LEU A 238 -30.84 1.96 -0.27
C LEU A 238 -29.80 0.84 -0.15
N GLY A 239 -28.53 1.15 0.09
CA GLY A 239 -27.48 0.14 0.28
C GLY A 239 -27.73 -0.72 1.53
N ILE A 240 -28.11 -0.09 2.65
CA ILE A 240 -28.52 -0.81 3.86
C ILE A 240 -29.80 -1.62 3.60
N LEU A 241 -30.75 -1.07 2.85
CA LEU A 241 -31.97 -1.79 2.49
C LEU A 241 -31.68 -3.08 1.70
N MET A 242 -30.75 -3.00 0.73
CA MET A 242 -30.33 -4.13 -0.09
C MET A 242 -29.65 -5.23 0.72
N ASP A 243 -28.77 -4.85 1.66
CA ASP A 243 -27.96 -5.81 2.41
C ASP A 243 -28.70 -6.38 3.62
N GLN A 244 -29.43 -5.54 4.35
CA GLN A 244 -30.01 -5.89 5.66
C GLN A 244 -31.52 -6.16 5.63
N ALA A 245 -32.23 -5.70 4.59
CA ALA A 245 -33.69 -5.81 4.50
C ALA A 245 -34.14 -6.38 3.16
N LYS A 246 -33.52 -7.50 2.75
CA LYS A 246 -33.74 -8.19 1.46
C LYS A 246 -35.22 -8.32 1.05
N PRO A 247 -36.18 -8.76 1.91
CA PRO A 247 -37.59 -8.85 1.51
C PRO A 247 -38.22 -7.49 1.20
N LYS A 248 -37.83 -6.45 1.94
CA LYS A 248 -38.31 -5.08 1.74
C LYS A 248 -37.73 -4.46 0.47
N MET A 249 -36.48 -4.77 0.14
CA MET A 249 -35.87 -4.41 -1.13
C MET A 249 -36.61 -5.07 -2.31
N ALA A 250 -36.91 -6.37 -2.23
CA ALA A 250 -37.69 -7.07 -3.26
C ALA A 250 -39.06 -6.45 -3.48
N ALA A 251 -39.81 -6.18 -2.40
CA ALA A 251 -41.13 -5.55 -2.50
C ALA A 251 -41.06 -4.14 -3.10
N THR A 252 -40.05 -3.35 -2.71
CA THR A 252 -39.83 -2.00 -3.23
C THR A 252 -39.53 -2.03 -4.74
N LEU A 253 -38.59 -2.89 -5.17
CA LEU A 253 -38.23 -3.02 -6.57
C LEU A 253 -39.39 -3.55 -7.42
N ALA A 254 -40.15 -4.53 -6.91
CA ALA A 254 -41.32 -5.06 -7.58
C ALA A 254 -42.39 -3.98 -7.80
N ALA A 255 -42.67 -3.15 -6.78
CA ALA A 255 -43.64 -2.06 -6.90
C ALA A 255 -43.19 -1.00 -7.92
N VAL A 256 -41.91 -0.62 -7.91
CA VAL A 256 -41.32 0.30 -8.91
C VAL A 256 -41.49 -0.27 -10.33
N MET A 257 -41.17 -1.54 -10.53
CA MET A 257 -41.31 -2.18 -11.84
C MET A 257 -42.77 -2.25 -12.29
N GLN A 258 -43.71 -2.53 -11.39
CA GLN A 258 -45.14 -2.50 -11.71
C GLN A 258 -45.60 -1.11 -12.17
N LEU A 259 -45.19 -0.04 -11.46
CA LEU A 259 -45.51 1.33 -11.87
C LEU A 259 -44.93 1.68 -13.24
N TYR A 260 -43.70 1.25 -13.52
CA TYR A 260 -43.05 1.48 -14.81
C TYR A 260 -43.76 0.72 -15.94
N LEU A 261 -44.05 -0.56 -15.75
CA LEU A 261 -44.76 -1.40 -16.73
C LEU A 261 -46.19 -0.92 -16.99
N ALA A 262 -46.84 -0.34 -15.98
CA ALA A 262 -48.15 0.30 -16.11
C ALA A 262 -48.08 1.73 -16.70
N ALA A 263 -46.91 2.17 -17.17
CA ALA A 263 -46.65 3.50 -17.71
C ALA A 263 -47.05 4.66 -16.77
N LYS A 264 -47.00 4.42 -15.44
CA LYS A 264 -47.29 5.43 -14.41
C LYS A 264 -46.08 6.28 -14.06
N ILE A 265 -44.89 5.77 -14.34
CA ILE A 265 -43.61 6.46 -14.16
C ILE A 265 -42.73 6.26 -15.41
N THR A 266 -41.81 7.18 -15.62
CA THR A 266 -40.81 7.16 -16.69
C THR A 266 -39.43 7.46 -16.12
N VAL A 267 -38.37 7.03 -16.79
CA VAL A 267 -37.00 7.31 -16.32
C VAL A 267 -36.74 8.82 -16.21
N PRO A 268 -35.94 9.29 -15.23
CA PRO A 268 -35.57 10.70 -15.16
C PRO A 268 -34.89 11.18 -16.46
N GLN A 269 -35.28 12.36 -16.93
CA GLN A 269 -34.78 12.96 -18.17
C GLN A 269 -33.99 14.24 -17.89
N PRO A 270 -33.08 14.66 -18.79
CA PRO A 270 -32.51 13.88 -19.88
C PRO A 270 -31.73 12.65 -19.38
N LEU A 271 -31.80 11.56 -20.15
CA LEU A 271 -30.95 10.40 -19.98
C LEU A 271 -29.62 10.61 -20.72
N HIS A 272 -28.56 10.91 -19.99
CA HIS A 272 -27.22 11.10 -20.55
C HIS A 272 -26.48 9.76 -20.66
N VAL A 273 -26.26 9.29 -21.89
CA VAL A 273 -25.57 8.03 -22.17
C VAL A 273 -24.15 8.32 -22.65
N PHE A 274 -23.15 7.88 -21.88
CA PHE A 274 -21.72 7.96 -22.25
C PHE A 274 -21.18 6.58 -22.64
N SER A 275 -20.22 6.51 -23.55
CA SER A 275 -19.46 5.27 -23.73
C SER A 275 -18.57 5.00 -22.51
N VAL A 276 -18.26 3.73 -22.23
CA VAL A 276 -17.25 3.36 -21.21
C VAL A 276 -15.87 3.96 -21.51
N SER A 277 -15.54 4.22 -22.79
CA SER A 277 -14.33 4.98 -23.18
C SER A 277 -14.34 6.44 -22.70
N GLU A 278 -15.52 6.98 -22.35
CA GLU A 278 -15.72 8.35 -21.91
C GLU A 278 -16.05 8.43 -20.42
N LEU A 279 -15.70 7.40 -19.64
CA LEU A 279 -16.03 7.30 -18.22
C LEU A 279 -15.56 8.54 -17.43
N GLU A 280 -14.35 9.03 -17.69
CA GLU A 280 -13.84 10.26 -17.06
C GLU A 280 -14.73 11.48 -17.37
N LYS A 281 -15.16 11.64 -18.63
CA LYS A 281 -16.05 12.74 -19.03
C LYS A 281 -17.39 12.65 -18.29
N ALA A 282 -17.94 11.45 -18.13
CA ALA A 282 -19.17 11.23 -17.39
C ALA A 282 -19.04 11.65 -15.91
N PHE A 283 -17.94 11.28 -15.24
CA PHE A 283 -17.66 11.70 -13.86
C PHE A 283 -17.49 13.23 -13.76
N ARG A 284 -16.73 13.86 -14.66
CA ARG A 284 -16.59 15.33 -14.69
C ARG A 284 -17.92 16.04 -14.94
N PHE A 285 -18.75 15.50 -15.83
CA PHE A 285 -20.08 16.04 -16.10
C PHE A 285 -20.97 16.01 -14.86
N MET A 286 -20.98 14.89 -14.12
CA MET A 286 -21.68 14.80 -12.83
C MET A 286 -21.13 15.80 -11.79
N GLN A 287 -19.80 15.91 -11.68
CA GLN A 287 -19.15 16.81 -10.72
C GLN A 287 -19.49 18.29 -10.98
N SER A 288 -19.74 18.67 -12.23
CA SER A 288 -20.08 20.05 -12.58
C SER A 288 -21.38 20.56 -11.94
N GLY A 289 -22.25 19.66 -11.45
CA GLY A 289 -23.57 19.99 -10.91
C GLY A 289 -24.57 20.52 -11.94
N LYS A 290 -24.18 20.61 -13.23
CA LYS A 290 -25.03 21.05 -14.34
C LYS A 290 -25.96 19.95 -14.85
N ASN A 291 -25.68 18.69 -14.53
CA ASN A 291 -26.48 17.57 -14.99
C ASN A 291 -27.93 17.63 -14.47
N MET A 292 -28.85 17.18 -15.31
CA MET A 292 -30.25 16.92 -15.01
C MET A 292 -30.52 15.43 -15.30
N GLY A 293 -31.58 14.88 -14.70
CA GLY A 293 -31.97 13.49 -14.95
C GLY A 293 -30.91 12.50 -14.49
N LYS A 294 -30.51 11.59 -15.39
CA LYS A 294 -29.69 10.41 -15.04
C LYS A 294 -28.54 10.22 -16.02
N ILE A 295 -27.39 9.83 -15.49
CA ILE A 295 -26.20 9.47 -16.26
C ILE A 295 -26.05 7.95 -16.26
N VAL A 296 -25.82 7.38 -17.44
CA VAL A 296 -25.60 5.95 -17.64
C VAL A 296 -24.39 5.76 -18.53
N VAL A 297 -23.58 4.76 -18.21
CA VAL A 297 -22.44 4.36 -19.03
C VAL A 297 -22.85 3.15 -19.86
N LYS A 298 -22.55 3.14 -21.14
CA LYS A 298 -22.80 2.03 -22.05
C LYS A 298 -21.54 1.22 -22.22
N MET A 299 -21.61 -0.07 -21.87
CA MET A 299 -20.53 -1.02 -22.15
C MET A 299 -20.57 -1.37 -23.64
N GLN A 300 -19.43 -1.24 -24.32
CA GLN A 300 -19.28 -1.60 -25.73
C GLN A 300 -18.10 -2.56 -25.86
N GLU A 301 -18.26 -3.63 -26.64
CA GLU A 301 -17.26 -4.69 -26.76
C GLU A 301 -15.96 -4.21 -27.43
N ASN A 302 -16.06 -3.21 -28.31
CA ASN A 302 -14.94 -2.59 -29.01
C ASN A 302 -14.46 -1.27 -28.37
N ALA A 303 -14.92 -0.94 -27.15
CA ALA A 303 -14.46 0.27 -26.47
C ALA A 303 -12.99 0.14 -26.07
N ILE A 304 -12.20 1.17 -26.38
CA ILE A 304 -10.83 1.29 -25.91
C ILE A 304 -10.87 2.02 -24.57
N VAL A 305 -10.34 1.38 -23.52
CA VAL A 305 -10.29 1.95 -22.17
C VAL A 305 -8.86 1.88 -21.62
N PRO A 306 -8.41 2.87 -20.84
CA PRO A 306 -7.17 2.75 -20.09
C PRO A 306 -7.30 1.63 -19.06
N VAL A 307 -6.33 0.71 -19.03
CA VAL A 307 -6.29 -0.38 -18.05
C VAL A 307 -5.06 -0.24 -17.18
N VAL A 308 -5.22 -0.50 -15.88
CA VAL A 308 -4.07 -0.77 -15.01
C VAL A 308 -3.66 -2.23 -15.29
N PRO A 309 -2.42 -2.49 -15.75
CA PRO A 309 -1.97 -3.86 -15.99
C PRO A 309 -2.18 -4.72 -14.74
N SER A 310 -2.69 -5.94 -14.94
CA SER A 310 -2.86 -6.84 -13.79
C SER A 310 -1.47 -7.15 -13.22
N PRO A 311 -1.27 -7.03 -11.90
CA PRO A 311 -0.01 -7.42 -11.27
C PRO A 311 0.16 -8.96 -11.22
N LYS A 312 -0.82 -9.73 -11.72
CA LYS A 312 -0.76 -11.19 -11.73
C LYS A 312 0.16 -11.66 -12.86
N PRO A 313 1.07 -12.60 -12.59
CA PRO A 313 1.88 -13.20 -13.64
C PRO A 313 1.01 -13.87 -14.69
N THR A 314 1.39 -13.70 -15.95
CA THR A 314 0.70 -14.27 -17.13
C THR A 314 1.29 -15.61 -17.57
N TYR A 315 2.37 -16.06 -16.92
CA TYR A 315 3.07 -17.31 -17.22
C TYR A 315 3.02 -18.29 -16.03
N SER A 316 3.37 -19.53 -16.31
CA SER A 316 3.64 -20.57 -15.31
C SER A 316 4.98 -21.24 -15.64
N PHE A 317 5.65 -21.80 -14.64
CA PHE A 317 6.87 -22.55 -14.89
C PHE A 317 6.56 -23.80 -15.71
N ASP A 318 7.49 -24.15 -16.60
CA ASP A 318 7.39 -25.35 -17.42
C ASP A 318 7.49 -26.58 -16.51
N ALA A 319 6.45 -27.40 -16.53
CA ALA A 319 6.41 -28.64 -15.75
C ALA A 319 7.45 -29.66 -16.23
N ASN A 320 7.96 -29.55 -17.47
CA ASN A 320 9.00 -30.39 -18.05
C ASN A 320 10.36 -29.68 -18.13
N ALA A 321 10.67 -28.86 -17.13
CA ALA A 321 11.96 -28.20 -16.98
C ALA A 321 12.53 -28.35 -15.57
N THR A 322 13.86 -28.31 -15.49
CA THR A 322 14.61 -28.33 -14.24
C THR A 322 15.08 -26.94 -13.85
N TYR A 323 14.95 -26.62 -12.56
CA TYR A 323 15.36 -25.34 -12.00
C TYR A 323 16.46 -25.54 -10.96
N VAL A 324 17.59 -24.85 -11.14
CA VAL A 324 18.75 -24.94 -10.25
C VAL A 324 18.69 -23.82 -9.22
N ILE A 325 18.68 -24.15 -7.94
CA ILE A 325 18.72 -23.16 -6.86
C ILE A 325 19.96 -23.41 -5.99
N ALA A 326 20.97 -22.56 -6.16
CA ALA A 326 22.14 -22.57 -5.29
C ALA A 326 21.82 -21.87 -3.97
N GLY A 327 22.16 -22.49 -2.85
CA GLY A 327 21.63 -22.09 -1.55
C GLY A 327 20.17 -22.53 -1.34
N GLY A 328 19.66 -23.46 -2.16
CA GLY A 328 18.26 -23.89 -2.17
C GLY A 328 17.73 -24.48 -0.87
N LEU A 329 18.62 -24.91 0.03
CA LEU A 329 18.26 -25.47 1.33
C LEU A 329 18.33 -24.47 2.50
N GLY A 330 18.77 -23.23 2.28
CA GLY A 330 18.66 -22.15 3.28
C GLY A 330 17.24 -21.57 3.35
N GLY A 331 16.89 -20.83 4.41
CA GLY A 331 15.51 -20.33 4.62
C GLY A 331 14.88 -19.63 3.41
N LEU A 332 15.67 -18.82 2.70
CA LEU A 332 15.25 -18.15 1.48
C LEU A 332 15.06 -19.12 0.30
N GLY A 333 16.05 -19.98 0.04
CA GLY A 333 16.00 -20.98 -1.03
C GLY A 333 14.82 -21.96 -0.88
N ARG A 334 14.53 -22.39 0.36
CA ARG A 334 13.39 -23.26 0.66
C ARG A 334 12.05 -22.56 0.38
N SER A 335 11.97 -21.26 0.67
CA SER A 335 10.78 -20.46 0.39
C SER A 335 10.56 -20.25 -1.11
N ILE A 336 11.63 -19.97 -1.84
CA ILE A 336 11.61 -19.85 -3.32
C ILE A 336 11.21 -21.17 -3.96
N THR A 337 11.73 -22.30 -3.48
CA THR A 337 11.38 -23.63 -4.02
C THR A 337 9.87 -23.90 -3.92
N ARG A 338 9.26 -23.65 -2.76
CA ARG A 338 7.80 -23.82 -2.57
C ARG A 338 6.98 -22.91 -3.48
N TRP A 339 7.42 -21.66 -3.56
CA TRP A 339 6.81 -20.66 -4.42
C TRP A 339 6.84 -21.05 -5.91
N MET A 340 7.97 -21.55 -6.41
CA MET A 340 8.07 -22.06 -7.79
C MET A 340 7.18 -23.29 -7.99
N ALA A 341 7.11 -24.18 -7.01
CA ALA A 341 6.24 -25.37 -7.06
C ALA A 341 4.74 -25.00 -7.09
N ASP A 342 4.33 -23.95 -6.36
CA ASP A 342 2.97 -23.39 -6.43
C ASP A 342 2.65 -22.83 -7.83
N ARG A 343 3.70 -22.48 -8.59
CA ARG A 343 3.66 -21.91 -9.94
C ARG A 343 3.98 -22.93 -11.03
N ASN A 344 3.73 -24.22 -10.75
CA ASN A 344 3.83 -25.36 -11.66
C ASN A 344 5.26 -25.90 -11.95
N ALA A 345 6.31 -25.42 -11.27
CA ALA A 345 7.63 -26.03 -11.41
C ALA A 345 7.66 -27.43 -10.76
N LYS A 346 8.23 -28.43 -11.47
CA LYS A 346 8.20 -29.84 -11.02
C LYS A 346 9.57 -30.46 -10.74
N TYR A 347 10.65 -29.92 -11.28
CA TYR A 347 11.99 -30.50 -11.12
C TYR A 347 12.98 -29.47 -10.59
N PHE A 348 13.68 -29.82 -9.51
CA PHE A 348 14.66 -28.94 -8.88
C PHE A 348 15.99 -29.64 -8.61
N ILE A 349 17.07 -28.89 -8.79
CA ILE A 349 18.40 -29.23 -8.26
C ILE A 349 18.74 -28.17 -7.19
N LEU A 350 18.69 -28.56 -5.91
CA LEU A 350 18.97 -27.69 -4.78
C LEU A 350 20.40 -27.90 -4.30
N LEU A 351 21.27 -26.92 -4.57
CA LEU A 351 22.70 -27.03 -4.23
C LEU A 351 22.96 -26.40 -2.86
N SER A 352 23.56 -27.16 -1.96
CA SER A 352 24.08 -26.64 -0.68
C SER A 352 25.26 -27.49 -0.21
N ARG A 353 26.19 -26.91 0.56
CA ARG A 353 27.40 -27.63 1.05
C ARG A 353 27.06 -28.90 1.82
N SER A 354 26.00 -28.86 2.63
CA SER A 354 25.59 -29.98 3.48
C SER A 354 24.65 -30.97 2.79
N GLY A 355 23.98 -30.57 1.70
CA GLY A 355 22.86 -31.33 1.12
C GLY A 355 21.65 -31.39 2.06
N ALA A 356 20.70 -32.26 1.77
CA ALA A 356 19.47 -32.44 2.55
C ALA A 356 19.69 -33.22 3.87
N LYS A 357 20.52 -32.67 4.76
CA LYS A 357 20.85 -33.28 6.07
C LYS A 357 20.13 -32.63 7.25
N SER A 358 19.71 -31.37 7.14
CA SER A 358 18.95 -30.71 8.21
C SER A 358 17.48 -31.11 8.17
N LYS A 359 16.80 -31.07 9.32
CA LYS A 359 15.37 -31.35 9.42
C LYS A 359 14.54 -30.51 8.44
N ASP A 360 14.78 -29.20 8.39
CA ASP A 360 14.08 -28.32 7.45
C ASP A 360 14.28 -28.69 5.98
N ALA A 361 15.45 -29.23 5.63
CA ALA A 361 15.77 -29.65 4.28
C ALA A 361 15.08 -30.97 3.94
N THR A 362 15.07 -31.94 4.86
CA THR A 362 14.35 -33.20 4.68
C THR A 362 12.85 -32.97 4.62
N ASP A 363 12.33 -32.05 5.44
CA ASP A 363 10.90 -31.68 5.45
C ASP A 363 10.50 -31.02 4.13
N LEU A 364 11.33 -30.14 3.58
CA LEU A 364 11.10 -29.57 2.24
C LEU A 364 11.04 -30.67 1.17
N VAL A 365 12.01 -31.59 1.15
CA VAL A 365 12.05 -32.65 0.13
C VAL A 365 10.82 -33.56 0.22
N SER A 366 10.41 -33.91 1.44
CA SER A 366 9.20 -34.71 1.69
C SER A 366 7.92 -33.99 1.24
N ASP A 367 7.71 -32.74 1.69
CA ASP A 367 6.56 -31.89 1.32
C ASP A 367 6.43 -31.73 -0.20
N MET A 368 7.55 -31.43 -0.88
CA MET A 368 7.57 -31.28 -2.33
C MET A 368 7.30 -32.62 -3.06
N SER A 369 7.82 -33.74 -2.55
CA SER A 369 7.55 -35.07 -3.12
C SER A 369 6.06 -35.42 -3.05
N HIS A 370 5.38 -35.12 -1.93
CA HIS A 370 3.93 -35.29 -1.80
C HIS A 370 3.12 -34.45 -2.80
N ARG A 371 3.68 -33.34 -3.27
CA ARG A 371 3.09 -32.45 -4.28
C ARG A 371 3.46 -32.84 -5.72
N GLY A 372 4.11 -33.99 -5.92
CA GLY A 372 4.56 -34.47 -7.22
C GLY A 372 5.73 -33.67 -7.79
N VAL A 373 6.54 -33.05 -6.93
CA VAL A 373 7.74 -32.30 -7.30
C VAL A 373 8.96 -33.16 -6.99
N ARG A 374 9.86 -33.31 -7.96
CA ARG A 374 11.09 -34.09 -7.84
C ARG A 374 12.27 -33.17 -7.50
N ILE A 375 12.94 -33.45 -6.38
CA ILE A 375 14.08 -32.67 -5.90
C ILE A 375 15.34 -33.53 -5.84
N ALA A 376 16.41 -33.09 -6.49
CA ALA A 376 17.77 -33.56 -6.24
C ALA A 376 18.50 -32.55 -5.33
N ALA A 377 18.91 -32.98 -4.14
CA ALA A 377 19.60 -32.13 -3.17
C ALA A 377 20.92 -32.73 -2.65
N PRO A 378 21.87 -33.11 -3.53
CA PRO A 378 23.16 -33.65 -3.11
C PRO A 378 24.02 -32.56 -2.43
N PRO A 379 24.92 -32.95 -1.51
CA PRO A 379 25.94 -32.05 -1.00
C PRO A 379 26.81 -31.48 -2.13
N CYS A 380 26.84 -30.17 -2.27
CA CYS A 380 27.57 -29.46 -3.32
C CYS A 380 28.01 -28.08 -2.83
N ASP A 381 29.33 -27.85 -2.75
CA ASP A 381 29.88 -26.51 -2.65
C ASP A 381 30.03 -25.91 -4.06
N ILE A 382 29.19 -24.93 -4.38
CA ILE A 382 29.19 -24.32 -5.71
C ILE A 382 30.50 -23.59 -6.05
N SER A 383 31.31 -23.23 -5.05
CA SER A 383 32.62 -22.62 -5.27
C SER A 383 33.66 -23.64 -5.78
N THR A 384 33.38 -24.94 -5.66
CA THR A 384 34.21 -26.02 -6.20
C THR A 384 33.68 -26.46 -7.55
N GLU A 385 34.41 -26.14 -8.63
CA GLU A 385 33.99 -26.40 -10.00
C GLU A 385 33.67 -27.89 -10.27
N GLY A 386 34.54 -28.79 -9.81
CA GLY A 386 34.34 -30.24 -9.96
C GLY A 386 33.09 -30.75 -9.24
N ALA A 387 32.71 -30.15 -8.11
CA ALA A 387 31.50 -30.55 -7.38
C ALA A 387 30.23 -30.20 -8.17
N VAL A 388 30.20 -28.99 -8.76
CA VAL A 388 29.09 -28.55 -9.63
C VAL A 388 28.97 -29.46 -10.84
N LEU A 389 30.08 -29.74 -11.53
CA LEU A 389 30.11 -30.64 -12.69
C LEU A 389 29.61 -32.04 -12.37
N ASN A 390 30.04 -32.61 -11.25
CA ASN A 390 29.61 -33.95 -10.84
C ASN A 390 28.09 -34.01 -10.59
N VAL A 391 27.52 -32.99 -9.95
CA VAL A 391 26.06 -32.93 -9.73
C VAL A 391 25.30 -32.77 -11.04
N LEU A 392 25.75 -31.87 -11.93
CA LEU A 392 25.07 -31.66 -13.21
C LEU A 392 25.09 -32.94 -14.07
N ARG A 393 26.24 -33.62 -14.18
CA ARG A 393 26.38 -34.90 -14.89
C ARG A 393 25.51 -36.02 -14.29
N ASP A 394 25.46 -36.12 -12.96
CA ASP A 394 24.64 -37.14 -12.31
C ASP A 394 23.13 -36.94 -12.56
N GLN A 395 22.70 -35.69 -12.81
CA GLN A 395 21.28 -35.35 -13.00
C GLN A 395 20.85 -35.22 -14.47
N GLU A 396 21.80 -35.14 -15.42
CA GLU A 396 21.57 -34.91 -16.85
C GLU A 396 20.56 -35.88 -17.49
N HIS A 397 20.60 -37.16 -17.11
CA HIS A 397 19.68 -38.20 -17.63
C HIS A 397 18.53 -38.54 -16.67
N LYS A 398 18.44 -37.86 -15.52
CA LYS A 398 17.44 -38.15 -14.46
C LYS A 398 16.33 -37.09 -14.40
N MET A 399 16.56 -35.92 -14.99
CA MET A 399 15.65 -34.78 -14.96
C MET A 399 15.49 -34.17 -16.37
N PRO A 400 14.43 -33.40 -16.64
CA PRO A 400 14.31 -32.63 -17.87
C PRO A 400 15.40 -31.54 -18.00
N PRO A 401 15.52 -30.88 -19.17
CA PRO A 401 16.50 -29.82 -19.39
C PRO A 401 16.42 -28.69 -18.36
N VAL A 402 17.59 -28.13 -17.99
CA VAL A 402 17.64 -26.97 -17.11
C VAL A 402 17.20 -25.73 -17.88
N LYS A 403 16.19 -25.01 -17.36
CA LYS A 403 15.71 -23.75 -17.96
C LYS A 403 15.88 -22.53 -17.08
N GLY A 404 16.20 -22.66 -15.81
CA GLY A 404 16.37 -21.50 -14.95
C GLY A 404 17.30 -21.73 -13.77
N CYS A 405 17.95 -20.65 -13.34
CA CYS A 405 18.86 -20.66 -12.20
C CYS A 405 18.58 -19.50 -11.24
N ILE A 406 18.60 -19.78 -9.94
CA ILE A 406 18.62 -18.78 -8.87
C ILE A 406 19.84 -19.05 -7.98
N GLN A 407 20.78 -18.11 -7.95
CA GLN A 407 21.89 -18.13 -7.01
C GLN A 407 21.46 -17.36 -5.75
N ALA A 408 21.24 -18.10 -4.66
CA ALA A 408 20.88 -17.57 -3.35
C ALA A 408 21.92 -17.92 -2.27
N SER A 409 23.08 -18.48 -2.64
CA SER A 409 24.07 -18.92 -1.67
C SER A 409 24.92 -17.75 -1.18
N MET A 410 25.09 -17.68 0.13
CA MET A 410 25.87 -16.66 0.81
C MET A 410 26.55 -17.23 2.05
N PHE A 411 27.57 -16.53 2.52
CA PHE A 411 28.25 -16.75 3.79
C PHE A 411 28.65 -15.40 4.36
N LEU A 412 28.57 -15.23 5.68
CA LEU A 412 28.90 -13.97 6.35
C LEU A 412 30.01 -14.18 7.37
N LYS A 413 31.00 -13.29 7.31
CA LYS A 413 32.09 -13.14 8.27
C LYS A 413 32.42 -11.66 8.35
N ASP A 414 31.54 -10.93 9.03
CA ASP A 414 31.62 -9.48 9.13
C ASP A 414 32.79 -9.07 10.04
N GLY A 415 33.39 -7.93 9.74
CA GLY A 415 34.50 -7.37 10.47
C GLY A 415 35.01 -6.09 9.81
N LEU A 416 35.59 -5.17 10.60
CA LEU A 416 36.24 -4.00 10.03
C LEU A 416 37.37 -4.43 9.08
N PHE A 417 37.51 -3.71 7.97
CA PHE A 417 38.47 -4.07 6.93
C PHE A 417 39.91 -4.18 7.45
N GLU A 418 40.31 -3.29 8.37
CA GLU A 418 41.63 -3.32 9.02
C GLU A 418 41.95 -4.63 9.78
N ASN A 419 40.92 -5.30 10.31
CA ASN A 419 41.05 -6.52 11.10
C ASN A 419 40.57 -7.76 10.34
N MET A 420 40.18 -7.60 9.08
CA MET A 420 39.62 -8.70 8.29
C MET A 420 40.74 -9.56 7.74
N SER A 421 40.85 -10.78 8.25
CA SER A 421 41.82 -11.76 7.72
C SER A 421 41.52 -12.07 6.25
N ARG A 422 42.57 -12.37 5.49
CA ARG A 422 42.46 -12.82 4.09
C ARG A 422 41.56 -14.05 3.96
N GLU A 423 41.58 -14.93 4.95
CA GLU A 423 40.74 -16.14 5.01
C GLU A 423 39.26 -15.78 5.13
N ASN A 424 38.90 -14.88 6.06
CA ASN A 424 37.52 -14.41 6.24
C ASN A 424 37.02 -13.65 5.00
N PHE A 425 37.87 -12.82 4.40
CA PHE A 425 37.53 -12.14 3.15
C PHE A 425 37.22 -13.14 2.03
N ASN A 426 38.13 -14.10 1.81
CA ASN A 426 37.99 -15.13 0.78
C ASN A 426 36.79 -16.06 1.02
N ALA A 427 36.56 -16.47 2.26
CA ALA A 427 35.45 -17.36 2.62
C ALA A 427 34.09 -16.73 2.29
N THR A 428 33.92 -15.44 2.55
CA THR A 428 32.69 -14.68 2.27
C THR A 428 32.44 -14.50 0.77
N ILE A 429 33.48 -14.17 -0.02
CA ILE A 429 33.30 -13.90 -1.45
C ILE A 429 33.12 -15.17 -2.29
N LYS A 430 33.75 -16.29 -1.91
CA LYS A 430 33.76 -17.55 -2.68
C LYS A 430 32.39 -18.00 -3.22
N PRO A 431 31.31 -18.08 -2.41
CA PRO A 431 30.00 -18.52 -2.90
C PRO A 431 29.37 -17.55 -3.92
N LYS A 432 29.62 -16.24 -3.81
CA LYS A 432 29.06 -15.24 -4.74
C LYS A 432 29.94 -15.01 -5.98
N VAL A 433 31.25 -15.09 -5.84
CA VAL A 433 32.21 -14.91 -6.93
C VAL A 433 32.40 -16.21 -7.70
N GLN A 434 33.21 -17.13 -7.16
CA GLN A 434 33.53 -18.39 -7.82
C GLN A 434 32.27 -19.24 -8.02
N GLY A 435 31.35 -19.25 -7.04
CA GLY A 435 30.10 -19.99 -7.14
C GLY A 435 29.22 -19.54 -8.31
N SER A 436 28.99 -18.23 -8.45
CA SER A 436 28.20 -17.71 -9.57
C SER A 436 28.92 -17.90 -10.91
N TRP A 437 30.25 -17.79 -10.94
CA TRP A 437 31.05 -18.07 -12.14
C TRP A 437 30.94 -19.51 -12.60
N ASN A 438 31.02 -20.47 -11.67
CA ASN A 438 30.88 -21.89 -11.98
C ASN A 438 29.48 -22.21 -12.52
N LEU A 439 28.43 -21.61 -11.95
CA LEU A 439 27.07 -21.74 -12.48
C LEU A 439 26.94 -21.10 -13.87
N HIS A 440 27.54 -19.93 -14.09
CA HIS A 440 27.55 -19.29 -15.40
C HIS A 440 28.24 -20.14 -16.47
N LYS A 441 29.36 -20.78 -16.11
CA LYS A 441 30.19 -21.59 -17.02
C LYS A 441 29.57 -22.93 -17.38
N HIS A 442 28.89 -23.59 -16.42
CA HIS A 442 28.50 -25.00 -16.55
C HIS A 442 27.00 -25.23 -16.72
N LEU A 443 26.15 -24.23 -16.48
CA LEU A 443 24.73 -24.34 -16.85
C LEU A 443 24.53 -24.09 -18.35
N PRO A 444 23.46 -24.64 -18.95
CA PRO A 444 23.15 -24.39 -20.36
C PRO A 444 23.04 -22.90 -20.71
N GLN A 445 23.31 -22.59 -21.97
CA GLN A 445 22.98 -21.30 -22.57
C GLN A 445 21.48 -21.17 -22.81
N HIS A 446 21.01 -19.94 -23.01
CA HIS A 446 19.61 -19.62 -23.32
C HIS A 446 18.59 -20.07 -22.25
N LEU A 447 18.96 -19.95 -20.99
CA LEU A 447 18.00 -20.14 -19.88
C LEU A 447 16.86 -19.11 -19.95
N ASP A 448 15.67 -19.52 -19.54
CA ASP A 448 14.51 -18.65 -19.38
C ASP A 448 14.79 -17.50 -18.40
N PHE A 449 15.62 -17.77 -17.37
CA PHE A 449 16.13 -16.77 -16.43
C PHE A 449 17.42 -17.23 -15.72
N PHE A 450 18.24 -16.26 -15.32
CA PHE A 450 19.37 -16.44 -14.42
C PHE A 450 19.36 -15.32 -13.37
N VAL A 451 18.91 -15.62 -12.16
CA VAL A 451 18.76 -14.63 -11.08
C VAL A 451 19.90 -14.76 -10.09
N LEU A 452 20.58 -13.65 -9.80
CA LEU A 452 21.59 -13.53 -8.76
C LEU A 452 20.96 -12.77 -7.59
N LEU A 453 20.82 -13.40 -6.42
CA LEU A 453 20.38 -12.70 -5.22
C LEU A 453 21.57 -11.99 -4.58
N SER A 454 21.74 -10.73 -4.97
CA SER A 454 22.74 -9.79 -4.47
C SER A 454 22.18 -9.02 -3.25
N SER A 455 22.80 -7.91 -2.88
CA SER A 455 22.38 -7.09 -1.75
C SER A 455 22.66 -5.63 -1.99
N VAL A 456 21.75 -4.78 -1.49
CA VAL A 456 21.92 -3.32 -1.46
C VAL A 456 23.24 -2.90 -0.80
N ALA A 457 23.82 -3.73 0.09
CA ALA A 457 25.14 -3.52 0.66
C ALA A 457 26.27 -3.38 -0.40
N GLY A 458 26.13 -3.98 -1.58
CA GLY A 458 27.05 -3.80 -2.71
C GLY A 458 26.93 -2.44 -3.41
N VAL A 459 25.80 -1.74 -3.21
CA VAL A 459 25.50 -0.42 -3.81
C VAL A 459 25.77 0.70 -2.81
N THR A 460 25.18 0.62 -1.62
CA THR A 460 25.30 1.65 -0.58
C THR A 460 26.59 1.49 0.24
N GLY A 461 27.23 0.32 0.18
CA GLY A 461 28.18 -0.15 1.20
C GLY A 461 27.46 -0.64 2.45
N SER A 462 28.18 -1.35 3.32
CA SER A 462 27.76 -1.73 4.67
C SER A 462 28.97 -1.79 5.61
N ARG A 463 28.82 -1.31 6.85
CA ARG A 463 29.91 -1.25 7.83
C ARG A 463 30.30 -2.67 8.24
N GLY A 464 31.60 -2.96 8.24
CA GLY A 464 32.11 -4.30 8.54
C GLY A 464 31.83 -5.37 7.46
N GLN A 465 31.24 -4.99 6.33
CA GLN A 465 30.81 -5.93 5.28
C GLN A 465 31.53 -5.68 3.95
N SER A 466 32.79 -5.25 3.98
CA SER A 466 33.58 -5.01 2.77
C SER A 466 33.74 -6.28 1.91
N ASN A 467 33.92 -7.45 2.54
CA ASN A 467 33.91 -8.75 1.87
C ASN A 467 32.54 -9.08 1.26
N TYR A 468 31.45 -8.93 2.01
CA TYR A 468 30.10 -9.23 1.53
C TYR A 468 29.70 -8.31 0.37
N ALA A 469 29.92 -7.00 0.51
CA ALA A 469 29.70 -6.01 -0.55
C ALA A 469 30.48 -6.37 -1.83
N THR A 470 31.75 -6.80 -1.70
CA THR A 470 32.56 -7.24 -2.86
C THR A 470 31.90 -8.39 -3.62
N GLY A 471 31.40 -9.41 -2.92
CA GLY A 471 30.72 -10.54 -3.54
C GLY A 471 29.44 -10.14 -4.28
N ASN A 472 28.67 -9.21 -3.70
CA ASN A 472 27.44 -8.67 -4.29
C ASN A 472 27.74 -7.83 -5.54
N THR A 473 28.68 -6.89 -5.47
CA THR A 473 29.08 -6.06 -6.62
C THR A 473 29.64 -6.90 -7.77
N TYR A 474 30.31 -8.02 -7.48
CA TYR A 474 30.71 -8.98 -8.51
C TYR A 474 29.50 -9.60 -9.22
N GLN A 475 28.45 -9.98 -8.49
CA GLN A 475 27.23 -10.52 -9.09
C GLN A 475 26.53 -9.49 -9.99
N ASP A 476 26.55 -8.21 -9.61
CA ASP A 476 26.05 -7.12 -10.47
C ASP A 476 26.84 -7.01 -11.77
N ALA A 477 28.16 -7.11 -11.69
CA ALA A 477 29.03 -7.12 -12.87
C ALA A 477 28.82 -8.37 -13.73
N LEU A 478 28.62 -9.54 -13.11
CA LEU A 478 28.34 -10.79 -13.81
C LEU A 478 27.00 -10.73 -14.55
N ALA A 479 25.98 -10.10 -13.98
CA ALA A 479 24.70 -9.89 -14.65
C ALA A 479 24.87 -9.05 -15.93
N ARG A 480 25.63 -7.95 -15.87
CA ARG A 480 25.99 -7.14 -17.04
C ARG A 480 26.78 -7.95 -18.07
N HIS A 481 27.75 -8.74 -17.62
CA HIS A 481 28.57 -9.59 -18.49
C HIS A 481 27.71 -10.62 -19.24
N ARG A 482 26.85 -11.37 -18.54
CA ARG A 482 25.92 -12.31 -19.19
C ARG A 482 24.99 -11.60 -20.17
N GLY A 483 24.44 -10.44 -19.81
CA GLY A 483 23.62 -9.64 -20.72
C GLY A 483 24.38 -9.27 -22.01
N SER A 484 25.66 -8.91 -21.90
CA SER A 484 26.50 -8.61 -23.08
C SER A 484 26.77 -9.81 -23.99
N LEU A 485 26.62 -11.03 -23.48
CA LEU A 485 26.70 -12.27 -24.26
C LEU A 485 25.35 -12.67 -24.88
N GLY A 486 24.31 -11.85 -24.75
CA GLY A 486 22.95 -12.18 -25.20
C GLY A 486 22.24 -13.19 -24.30
N GLU A 487 22.72 -13.38 -23.07
CA GLU A 487 22.15 -14.31 -22.09
C GLU A 487 21.27 -13.57 -21.09
N LYS A 488 20.16 -14.20 -20.68
CA LYS A 488 19.32 -13.66 -19.61
C LYS A 488 20.07 -13.72 -18.28
N CYS A 489 20.18 -12.57 -17.62
CA CYS A 489 20.63 -12.49 -16.23
C CYS A 489 20.14 -11.21 -15.56
N ILE A 490 19.84 -11.32 -14.27
CA ILE A 490 19.51 -10.17 -13.42
C ILE A 490 20.12 -10.33 -12.03
N SER A 491 20.71 -9.24 -11.53
CA SER A 491 21.08 -9.10 -10.13
C SER A 491 19.95 -8.40 -9.37
N LEU A 492 19.52 -9.01 -8.27
CA LEU A 492 18.56 -8.42 -7.33
C LEU A 492 19.31 -7.97 -6.08
N ASP A 493 19.58 -6.67 -5.97
CA ASP A 493 20.19 -6.08 -4.78
C ASP A 493 19.13 -5.91 -3.70
N LEU A 494 18.98 -6.96 -2.90
CA LEU A 494 17.97 -7.03 -1.86
C LEU A 494 18.40 -6.22 -0.63
N GLY A 495 17.44 -5.45 -0.10
CA GLY A 495 17.45 -4.98 1.28
C GLY A 495 17.24 -6.11 2.29
N PRO A 496 17.23 -5.81 3.60
CA PRO A 496 17.01 -6.81 4.63
C PRO A 496 15.65 -7.48 4.45
N ILE A 497 15.60 -8.81 4.49
CA ILE A 497 14.34 -9.56 4.31
C ILE A 497 13.73 -9.83 5.70
N LEU A 498 12.56 -9.26 5.95
CA LEU A 498 11.93 -9.18 7.29
C LEU A 498 11.49 -10.52 7.89
N SER A 499 11.22 -11.53 7.05
CA SER A 499 10.43 -12.71 7.45
C SER A 499 11.09 -14.05 7.17
N ILE A 500 12.15 -14.08 6.36
CA ILE A 500 12.85 -15.31 5.94
C ILE A 500 14.29 -14.97 5.53
N GLY A 501 15.22 -15.87 5.85
CA GLY A 501 16.65 -15.72 5.54
C GLY A 501 17.47 -15.26 6.75
N PHE A 502 18.76 -15.02 6.52
CA PHE A 502 19.74 -14.84 7.60
C PHE A 502 19.36 -13.74 8.59
N ALA A 503 18.95 -12.55 8.12
CA ALA A 503 18.63 -11.40 8.98
C ALA A 503 17.47 -11.68 9.96
N ALA A 504 16.46 -12.43 9.54
CA ALA A 504 15.34 -12.85 10.39
C ALA A 504 15.73 -14.00 11.35
N GLU A 505 16.69 -14.85 10.96
CA GLU A 505 17.20 -15.93 11.82
C GLU A 505 18.11 -15.42 12.95
N VAL A 506 18.73 -14.24 12.79
CA VAL A 506 19.61 -13.60 13.79
C VAL A 506 19.02 -12.34 14.45
N ASP A 507 17.74 -12.05 14.21
CA ASP A 507 16.99 -10.90 14.76
C ASP A 507 17.64 -9.50 14.55
N MET A 508 18.34 -9.32 13.43
CA MET A 508 19.08 -8.10 13.11
C MET A 508 18.26 -7.04 12.36
N THR A 509 16.96 -7.26 12.23
CA THR A 509 16.09 -6.49 11.34
C THR A 509 15.88 -5.06 11.86
N GLU A 510 15.65 -4.89 13.16
CA GLU A 510 15.44 -3.58 13.78
C GLU A 510 16.71 -2.71 13.74
N ALA A 511 17.89 -3.31 13.91
CA ALA A 511 19.17 -2.62 13.78
C ALA A 511 19.41 -2.08 12.36
N LEU A 512 19.06 -2.86 11.33
CA LEU A 512 19.19 -2.43 9.93
C LEU A 512 18.18 -1.35 9.54
N GLU A 513 16.97 -1.37 10.12
CA GLU A 513 15.99 -0.29 9.98
C GLU A 513 16.39 0.99 10.72
N ALA A 514 17.15 0.87 11.80
CA ALA A 514 17.75 2.01 12.51
C ALA A 514 18.87 2.67 11.68
N ASP A 515 19.55 1.90 10.83
CA ASP A 515 20.59 2.36 9.88
C ASP A 515 20.03 2.91 8.55
N GLY A 516 18.69 2.99 8.42
CA GLY A 516 18.01 3.64 7.29
C GLY A 516 17.69 2.74 6.10
N PHE A 517 17.87 1.43 6.23
CA PHE A 517 17.40 0.44 5.25
C PHE A 517 15.91 0.14 5.45
N VAL A 518 15.21 -0.17 4.36
CA VAL A 518 13.82 -0.65 4.42
C VAL A 518 13.80 -2.16 4.29
N GLY A 519 13.10 -2.81 5.23
CA GLY A 519 12.85 -4.24 5.15
C GLY A 519 11.93 -4.63 4.00
N ILE A 520 12.28 -5.71 3.32
CA ILE A 520 11.51 -6.30 2.22
C ILE A 520 10.73 -7.49 2.74
N ARG A 521 9.45 -7.55 2.40
CA ARG A 521 8.55 -8.66 2.72
C ARG A 521 8.72 -9.80 1.71
N LYS A 522 8.43 -11.02 2.16
CA LYS A 522 8.40 -12.21 1.30
C LYS A 522 7.54 -12.04 0.04
N SER A 523 6.38 -11.38 0.16
CA SER A 523 5.48 -11.10 -0.96
C SER A 523 6.12 -10.21 -2.04
N GLU A 524 6.95 -9.25 -1.64
CA GLU A 524 7.62 -8.33 -2.56
C GLU A 524 8.75 -9.04 -3.30
N LEU A 525 9.54 -9.86 -2.62
CA LEU A 525 10.52 -10.73 -3.28
C LEU A 525 9.84 -11.64 -4.30
N PHE A 526 8.71 -12.25 -3.94
CA PHE A 526 7.99 -13.16 -4.83
C PHE A 526 7.36 -12.45 -6.02
N ALA A 527 6.95 -11.19 -5.88
CA ALA A 527 6.53 -10.34 -6.98
C ALA A 527 7.70 -9.98 -7.92
N LEU A 528 8.88 -9.69 -7.36
CA LEU A 528 10.09 -9.45 -8.15
C LEU A 528 10.53 -10.68 -8.93
N LEU A 529 10.56 -11.84 -8.26
CA LEU A 529 10.87 -13.11 -8.91
C LEU A 529 9.79 -13.49 -9.92
N ASP A 530 8.53 -13.13 -9.69
CA ASP A 530 7.43 -13.28 -10.66
C ASP A 530 7.81 -12.62 -11.98
N TYR A 531 8.13 -11.34 -11.92
CA TYR A 531 8.53 -10.59 -13.09
C TYR A 531 9.83 -11.15 -13.68
N CYS A 532 10.86 -11.34 -12.87
CA CYS A 532 12.21 -11.67 -13.35
C CYS A 532 12.36 -13.08 -13.94
N CYS A 533 11.48 -14.01 -13.58
CA CYS A 533 11.51 -15.38 -14.10
C CYS A 533 10.59 -15.59 -15.31
N ASP A 534 9.92 -14.54 -15.80
CA ASP A 534 9.06 -14.63 -16.98
C ASP A 534 9.91 -14.86 -18.25
N PRO A 535 9.73 -16.00 -18.95
CA PRO A 535 10.49 -16.31 -20.15
C PRO A 535 10.18 -15.37 -21.34
N SER A 536 9.07 -14.64 -21.31
CA SER A 536 8.71 -13.68 -22.36
C SER A 536 9.47 -12.36 -22.27
N LEU A 537 10.16 -12.09 -21.14
CA LEU A 537 10.92 -10.86 -21.00
C LEU A 537 12.07 -10.79 -22.01
N PRO A 538 12.31 -9.61 -22.60
CA PRO A 538 13.42 -9.41 -23.51
C PRO A 538 14.76 -9.58 -22.80
N LEU A 539 15.80 -9.78 -23.60
CA LEU A 539 17.18 -9.74 -23.09
C LEU A 539 17.44 -8.40 -22.41
N ARG A 540 18.18 -8.48 -21.30
CA ARG A 540 18.54 -7.31 -20.50
C ARG A 540 19.83 -6.71 -21.01
N THR A 541 19.86 -5.39 -21.05
CA THR A 541 21.02 -4.53 -21.30
C THR A 541 21.80 -4.29 -20.02
N ALA A 542 22.99 -3.69 -20.14
CA ALA A 542 23.77 -3.27 -18.98
C ALA A 542 23.00 -2.32 -18.04
N GLN A 543 22.02 -1.58 -18.57
CA GLN A 543 21.23 -0.59 -17.84
C GLN A 543 20.02 -1.17 -17.09
N ASN A 544 19.57 -2.40 -17.41
CA ASN A 544 18.34 -2.97 -16.82
C ASN A 544 18.51 -4.42 -16.29
N CYS A 545 19.76 -4.84 -16.07
CA CYS A 545 20.14 -6.14 -15.49
C CYS A 545 20.36 -6.08 -13.96
N GLN A 546 19.98 -4.98 -13.31
CA GLN A 546 20.11 -4.77 -11.87
C GLN A 546 18.82 -4.14 -11.33
N ILE A 547 18.25 -4.71 -10.26
CA ILE A 547 17.13 -4.12 -9.51
C ILE A 547 17.59 -3.92 -8.07
N VAL A 548 17.51 -2.69 -7.58
CA VAL A 548 17.88 -2.32 -6.23
C VAL A 548 16.64 -2.08 -5.39
N THR A 549 16.63 -2.62 -4.17
CA THR A 549 15.52 -2.55 -3.24
C THR A 549 16.01 -2.23 -1.83
N GLY A 550 15.10 -1.85 -0.93
CA GLY A 550 15.44 -1.57 0.47
C GLY A 550 16.18 -0.25 0.71
N ILE A 551 16.20 0.66 -0.28
CA ILE A 551 16.66 2.05 -0.10
C ILE A 551 15.44 2.91 0.18
N SER A 552 15.44 3.60 1.32
CA SER A 552 14.40 4.56 1.68
C SER A 552 14.50 5.83 0.84
N ASP A 553 13.35 6.44 0.55
CA ASP A 553 13.32 7.85 0.15
C ASP A 553 13.85 8.72 1.31
N ILE A 554 14.76 9.65 0.99
CA ILE A 554 15.35 10.57 1.96
C ILE A 554 14.28 11.47 2.59
N GLU A 555 13.22 11.81 1.86
CA GLU A 555 12.08 12.60 2.37
C GLU A 555 11.27 11.80 3.41
N SER A 556 11.22 10.47 3.27
CA SER A 556 10.52 9.57 4.18
C SER A 556 11.32 9.20 5.43
N LEU A 557 12.63 9.49 5.47
CA LEU A 557 13.47 9.30 6.64
C LEU A 557 13.26 10.45 7.64
N LYS A 558 12.81 10.13 8.86
CA LYS A 558 12.80 11.09 9.98
C LYS A 558 14.21 11.69 10.18
N ALA A 559 14.29 12.95 10.62
CA ALA A 559 15.56 13.66 10.81
C ALA A 559 16.62 12.83 11.57
N ASP A 560 16.22 12.14 12.63
CA ASP A 560 17.09 11.28 13.44
C ASP A 560 17.62 10.04 12.72
N LYS A 561 16.91 9.54 11.70
CA LYS A 561 17.33 8.40 10.87
C LYS A 561 18.21 8.83 9.70
N LEU A 562 18.00 10.06 9.17
CA LEU A 562 18.82 10.62 8.10
C LEU A 562 20.28 10.82 8.53
N ASP A 563 20.50 11.17 9.80
CA ASP A 563 21.85 11.31 10.33
C ASP A 563 22.59 9.98 10.56
N LYS A 564 21.82 8.91 10.78
CA LYS A 564 22.29 7.53 10.96
C LYS A 564 22.55 6.81 9.62
N ALA A 565 21.83 7.17 8.56
CA ALA A 565 22.04 6.66 7.20
C ALA A 565 23.38 7.14 6.59
N TYR A 566 24.49 6.49 6.95
CA TYR A 566 25.84 6.87 6.51
C TYR A 566 25.99 6.86 4.97
N TRP A 567 25.22 6.03 4.26
CA TRP A 567 25.23 5.98 2.80
C TRP A 567 24.74 7.29 2.18
N ALA A 568 23.79 7.99 2.79
CA ALA A 568 23.27 9.27 2.33
C ALA A 568 24.31 10.40 2.40
N LYS A 569 25.42 10.20 3.14
CA LYS A 569 26.55 11.15 3.23
C LYS A 569 27.63 10.91 2.16
N LYS A 570 27.55 9.83 1.37
CA LYS A 570 28.52 9.55 0.30
C LYS A 570 28.28 10.44 -0.92
N PRO A 571 29.33 10.80 -1.70
CA PRO A 571 29.19 11.64 -2.89
C PRO A 571 28.12 11.17 -3.90
N LEU A 572 27.96 9.85 -4.04
CA LEU A 572 26.95 9.24 -4.92
C LEU A 572 25.51 9.61 -4.53
N PHE A 573 25.23 9.78 -3.23
CA PHE A 573 23.89 10.02 -2.69
C PHE A 573 23.72 11.45 -2.14
N SER A 574 24.80 12.22 -1.98
CA SER A 574 24.76 13.55 -1.37
C SER A 574 23.93 14.56 -2.18
N ILE A 575 23.80 14.36 -3.50
CA ILE A 575 22.95 15.20 -4.36
C ILE A 575 21.47 15.14 -3.98
N LEU A 576 21.01 14.02 -3.41
CA LEU A 576 19.61 13.83 -3.02
C LEU A 576 19.23 14.68 -1.79
N LYS A 577 20.20 15.33 -1.12
CA LYS A 577 19.96 16.24 0.01
C LYS A 577 19.55 17.66 -0.42
N GLN A 578 19.57 18.00 -1.71
CA GLN A 578 19.30 19.36 -2.21
C GLN A 578 17.87 19.87 -1.94
N LYS A 579 16.95 19.06 -1.40
CA LYS A 579 15.54 19.42 -1.18
C LYS A 579 15.23 20.12 0.16
N ARG A 580 16.24 20.51 0.97
CA ARG A 580 16.01 21.17 2.27
C ARG A 580 16.10 22.70 2.27
N ASP A 581 16.72 23.32 1.27
CA ASP A 581 17.10 24.74 1.37
C ASP A 581 16.05 25.74 0.84
N VAL A 582 14.85 25.31 0.42
CA VAL A 582 13.86 26.24 -0.19
C VAL A 582 12.59 26.47 0.62
N GLU A 583 12.23 25.64 1.62
CA GLU A 583 10.91 25.78 2.29
C GLU A 583 10.89 25.80 3.82
N ASN A 584 12.01 25.71 4.53
CA ASN A 584 12.00 25.70 6.01
C ASN A 584 12.92 26.75 6.66
N SER A 585 12.87 27.99 6.18
CA SER A 585 13.39 29.14 6.93
C SER A 585 12.28 29.82 7.76
N THR A 586 11.61 29.08 8.65
CA THR A 586 10.87 29.63 9.81
C THR A 586 10.37 28.51 10.72
N SER A 587 11.20 28.10 11.69
CA SER A 587 10.81 27.72 13.08
C SER A 587 11.91 26.85 13.72
N GLY A 588 12.43 27.31 14.86
CA GLY A 588 13.32 26.50 15.69
C GLY A 588 12.55 25.48 16.53
N ASN A 589 13.10 24.29 16.74
CA ASN A 589 13.90 23.97 17.93
C ASN A 589 14.41 22.51 17.89
N ALA A 590 15.67 22.35 18.35
CA ALA A 590 16.25 21.20 19.04
C ALA A 590 16.09 19.77 18.46
N GLY A 591 17.03 19.41 17.58
CA GLY A 591 17.56 18.06 17.41
C GLY A 591 19.07 18.16 17.15
N GLY A 592 19.79 18.84 18.06
CA GLY A 592 21.19 19.19 17.86
C GLY A 592 22.09 17.97 18.01
N THR A 593 22.84 17.63 16.95
CA THR A 593 24.08 16.85 17.07
C THR A 593 24.91 17.48 18.19
N VAL A 594 25.22 16.71 19.23
CA VAL A 594 26.05 17.17 20.35
C VAL A 594 27.43 17.49 19.81
N ASP A 595 27.87 18.75 19.89
CA ASP A 595 29.21 19.15 19.48
C ASP A 595 30.21 18.77 20.57
N TYR A 596 30.66 17.52 20.50
CA TYR A 596 31.69 17.00 21.40
C TYR A 596 33.01 17.75 21.27
N THR A 597 33.29 18.40 20.14
CA THR A 597 34.47 19.25 19.98
C THR A 597 34.39 20.43 20.94
N HIS A 598 33.28 21.18 20.89
CA HIS A 598 33.06 22.31 21.79
C HIS A 598 33.08 21.86 23.25
N LEU A 599 32.33 20.81 23.61
CA LEU A 599 32.27 20.30 24.99
C LEU A 599 33.64 19.90 25.52
N MET A 600 34.41 19.12 24.75
CA MET A 600 35.75 18.67 25.13
C MET A 600 36.74 19.84 25.24
N THR A 601 36.66 20.84 24.36
CA THR A 601 37.50 22.05 24.45
C THR A 601 37.11 23.02 25.56
N SER A 602 35.85 22.98 26.01
CA SER A 602 35.32 23.80 27.12
C SER A 602 35.51 23.18 28.51
N ALA A 603 35.99 21.93 28.59
CA ALA A 603 36.21 21.24 29.85
C ALA A 603 37.34 21.89 30.64
N GLU A 604 37.05 22.41 31.84
CA GLU A 604 38.00 23.15 32.68
C GLU A 604 39.05 22.26 33.37
N SER A 605 38.89 20.94 33.32
CA SER A 605 39.80 19.98 33.92
C SER A 605 39.76 18.61 33.22
N GLN A 606 40.78 17.79 33.46
CA GLN A 606 40.81 16.41 33.01
C GLN A 606 39.60 15.61 33.53
N ALA A 607 39.21 15.80 34.80
CA ALA A 607 38.03 15.15 35.37
C ALA A 607 36.73 15.57 34.65
N ALA A 608 36.59 16.87 34.32
CA ALA A 608 35.43 17.34 33.56
C ALA A 608 35.36 16.77 32.14
N ALA A 609 36.51 16.58 31.48
CA ALA A 609 36.58 15.92 30.18
C ALA A 609 36.23 14.43 30.27
N GLU A 610 36.67 13.75 31.33
CA GLU A 610 36.32 12.35 31.61
C GLU A 610 34.82 12.18 31.81
N ASP A 611 34.18 13.06 32.60
CA ASP A 611 32.73 13.04 32.83
C ASP A 611 31.94 13.24 31.53
N ILE A 612 32.37 14.18 30.68
CA ILE A 612 31.77 14.42 29.36
C ILE A 612 31.83 13.16 28.49
N VAL A 613 33.00 12.49 28.44
CA VAL A 613 33.19 11.30 27.63
C VAL A 613 32.41 10.10 28.17
N VAL A 614 32.34 9.92 29.48
CA VAL A 614 31.57 8.85 30.13
C VAL A 614 30.07 9.03 29.91
N GLU A 615 29.55 10.25 30.06
CA GLU A 615 28.14 10.55 29.79
C GLU A 615 27.78 10.44 28.31
N ALA A 616 28.70 10.81 27.42
CA ALA A 616 28.56 10.60 25.99
C ALA A 616 28.54 9.11 25.65
N LEU A 617 29.41 8.31 26.28
CA LEU A 617 29.48 6.86 26.09
C LEU A 617 28.22 6.14 26.60
N LYS A 618 27.69 6.51 27.77
CA LYS A 618 26.38 6.01 28.26
C LYS A 618 25.26 6.31 27.28
N SER A 619 25.21 7.54 26.78
CA SER A 619 24.20 7.95 25.79
C SER A 619 24.35 7.18 24.47
N LYS A 620 25.59 6.88 24.07
CA LYS A 620 25.87 6.06 22.89
C LYS A 620 25.41 4.62 23.07
N LEU A 621 25.72 3.99 24.22
CA LEU A 621 25.32 2.62 24.51
C LEU A 621 23.81 2.47 24.71
N SER A 622 23.16 3.42 25.38
CA SER A 622 21.70 3.45 25.54
C SER A 622 21.01 3.40 24.18
N ASN A 623 21.51 4.18 23.22
CA ASN A 623 20.99 4.20 21.86
C ASN A 623 21.32 2.95 21.06
N SER A 624 22.52 2.35 21.22
CA SER A 624 22.93 1.16 20.46
C SER A 624 22.30 -0.14 21.00
N LEU A 625 22.02 -0.23 22.30
CA LEU A 625 21.46 -1.41 22.97
C LEU A 625 19.94 -1.30 23.20
N SER A 626 19.33 -0.15 22.92
CA SER A 626 17.92 0.14 23.21
C SER A 626 17.55 -0.05 24.70
N VAL A 627 18.48 0.28 25.59
CA VAL A 627 18.30 0.22 27.06
C VAL A 627 18.24 1.65 27.60
N PRO A 628 17.34 1.99 28.54
CA PRO A 628 17.31 3.32 29.16
C PRO A 628 18.68 3.73 29.71
N LYS A 629 19.08 4.98 29.49
CA LYS A 629 20.39 5.50 29.93
C LYS A 629 20.62 5.34 31.44
N GLU A 630 19.54 5.39 32.22
CA GLU A 630 19.50 5.22 33.68
C GLU A 630 19.89 3.80 34.13
N ASP A 631 19.67 2.80 33.27
CA ASP A 631 20.00 1.39 33.55
C ASP A 631 21.47 1.04 33.19
N ILE A 632 22.23 2.00 32.64
CA ILE A 632 23.64 1.84 32.27
C ILE A 632 24.54 2.35 33.40
N ASP A 633 24.96 1.41 34.24
CA ASP A 633 25.89 1.63 35.34
C ASP A 633 27.34 1.80 34.82
N ALA A 634 27.95 2.95 35.11
CA ALA A 634 29.30 3.26 34.63
C ALA A 634 30.39 2.40 35.28
N GLU A 635 30.14 1.87 36.48
CA GLU A 635 31.13 1.11 37.25
C GLU A 635 31.18 -0.36 36.85
N LYS A 636 30.15 -0.85 36.15
CA LYS A 636 30.11 -2.23 35.67
C LYS A 636 30.99 -2.44 34.44
N ALA A 637 31.50 -3.67 34.34
CA ALA A 637 32.26 -4.10 33.19
C ALA A 637 31.40 -4.10 31.93
N ILE A 638 31.98 -3.66 30.82
CA ILE A 638 31.28 -3.42 29.55
C ILE A 638 30.57 -4.69 29.03
N TYR A 639 31.15 -5.88 29.22
CA TYR A 639 30.53 -7.15 28.80
C TYR A 639 29.22 -7.46 29.52
N SER A 640 28.99 -6.91 30.71
CA SER A 640 27.77 -7.18 31.50
C SER A 640 26.50 -6.59 30.86
N PHE A 641 26.66 -5.70 29.88
CA PHE A 641 25.58 -5.10 29.11
C PHE A 641 25.30 -5.84 27.78
N GLY A 642 25.85 -7.04 27.58
CA GLY A 642 25.58 -7.84 26.37
C GLY A 642 26.24 -7.31 25.10
N ILE A 643 27.28 -6.48 25.23
CA ILE A 643 28.00 -5.88 24.11
C ILE A 643 28.77 -6.98 23.36
N ASP A 644 28.33 -7.27 22.13
CA ASP A 644 28.98 -8.19 21.23
C ASP A 644 30.17 -7.54 20.48
N SER A 645 30.85 -8.33 19.64
CA SER A 645 31.98 -7.82 18.86
C SER A 645 31.59 -6.73 17.85
N LEU A 646 30.33 -6.61 17.43
CA LEU A 646 29.87 -5.61 16.47
C LEU A 646 29.62 -4.25 17.15
N VAL A 647 28.96 -4.26 18.31
CA VAL A 647 28.73 -3.05 19.11
C VAL A 647 30.05 -2.49 19.63
N ALA A 648 31.00 -3.34 20.02
CA ALA A 648 32.35 -2.91 20.40
C ALA A 648 33.09 -2.17 19.26
N LEU A 649 32.94 -2.63 18.00
CA LEU A 649 33.50 -1.95 16.83
C LEU A 649 32.82 -0.59 16.58
N GLU A 650 31.51 -0.51 16.80
CA GLU A 650 30.75 0.73 16.67
C GLU A 650 31.21 1.80 17.66
N VAL A 651 31.41 1.41 18.92
CA VAL A 651 31.90 2.31 20.00
C VAL A 651 33.30 2.83 19.69
N ARG A 652 34.23 1.98 19.22
CA ARG A 652 35.57 2.44 18.85
C ARG A 652 35.55 3.43 17.69
N TYR A 653 34.79 3.13 16.63
CA TYR A 653 34.67 4.04 15.50
C TYR A 653 34.08 5.39 15.93
N TRP A 654 33.08 5.35 16.82
CA TRP A 654 32.50 6.55 17.41
C TRP A 654 33.55 7.39 18.17
N PHE A 655 34.39 6.79 19.01
CA PHE A 655 35.50 7.51 19.67
C PHE A 655 36.47 8.16 18.69
N MET A 656 36.86 7.45 17.63
CA MET A 656 37.75 8.00 16.61
C MET A 656 37.11 9.19 15.87
N LYS A 657 35.81 9.09 15.59
CA LYS A 657 35.09 10.09 14.80
C LYS A 657 34.74 11.33 15.63
N GLU A 658 34.08 11.14 16.76
CA GLU A 658 33.48 12.21 17.55
C GLU A 658 34.44 12.77 18.59
N MET A 659 35.34 11.95 19.15
CA MET A 659 36.26 12.33 20.24
C MET A 659 37.72 12.42 19.80
N LYS A 660 38.03 12.10 18.53
CA LYS A 660 39.41 11.98 18.01
C LYS A 660 40.30 11.17 18.94
N ALA A 661 39.77 10.09 19.51
CA ALA A 661 40.47 9.22 20.44
C ALA A 661 40.67 7.84 19.81
N ASN A 662 41.92 7.38 19.75
CA ASN A 662 42.22 6.03 19.27
C ASN A 662 42.25 5.05 20.45
N VAL A 663 41.25 4.17 20.51
CA VAL A 663 41.08 3.19 21.60
C VAL A 663 41.30 1.76 21.06
N PRO A 664 42.20 0.94 21.64
CA PRO A 664 42.43 -0.45 21.21
C PRO A 664 41.27 -1.39 21.56
N ILE A 665 40.98 -2.38 20.70
CA ILE A 665 39.78 -3.24 20.81
C ILE A 665 39.91 -4.39 21.83
N LEU A 666 41.07 -5.05 21.95
CA LEU A 666 41.05 -6.47 22.34
C LEU A 666 41.33 -6.81 23.82
N ASP A 667 42.18 -6.07 24.56
CA ASP A 667 42.51 -6.47 25.95
C ASP A 667 41.90 -5.57 27.05
N ASN A 668 41.55 -4.31 26.73
CA ASN A 668 41.05 -3.36 27.72
C ASN A 668 39.51 -3.23 27.75
N MET A 669 38.81 -3.42 26.63
CA MET A 669 37.34 -3.23 26.60
C MET A 669 36.57 -4.39 27.26
N GLN A 670 37.18 -5.57 27.39
CA GLN A 670 36.53 -6.74 28.01
C GLN A 670 36.71 -6.81 29.54
N SER A 671 37.70 -6.10 30.09
CA SER A 671 38.10 -6.20 31.50
C SER A 671 37.89 -4.92 32.32
N GLN A 672 37.55 -3.80 31.67
CA GLN A 672 37.40 -2.50 32.30
C GLN A 672 35.94 -2.06 32.43
N SER A 673 35.66 -1.22 33.44
CA SER A 673 34.37 -0.57 33.58
C SER A 673 34.14 0.46 32.49
N LEU A 674 32.87 0.82 32.26
CA LEU A 674 32.51 1.89 31.32
C LEU A 674 33.22 3.22 31.67
N LEU A 675 33.34 3.50 32.98
CA LEU A 675 34.07 4.63 33.53
C LEU A 675 35.54 4.61 33.10
N ALA A 676 36.24 3.50 33.31
CA ALA A 676 37.64 3.36 32.95
C ALA A 676 37.88 3.50 31.43
N LEU A 677 36.96 2.99 30.60
CA LEU A 677 37.02 3.19 29.16
C LEU A 677 36.81 4.65 28.75
N GLY A 678 35.83 5.34 29.35
CA GLY A 678 35.58 6.76 29.11
C GLY A 678 36.77 7.63 29.51
N GLN A 679 37.39 7.32 30.65
CA GLN A 679 38.61 7.99 31.13
C GLN A 679 39.79 7.77 30.20
N PHE A 680 40.00 6.52 29.77
CA PHE A 680 41.04 6.18 28.81
C PHE A 680 40.87 6.92 27.47
N ALA A 681 39.64 6.97 26.96
CA ALA A 681 39.32 7.68 25.72
C ALA A 681 39.52 9.19 25.85
N ALA A 682 39.11 9.79 26.98
CA ALA A 682 39.36 11.21 27.27
C ALA A 682 40.88 11.52 27.29
N GLY A 683 41.69 10.66 27.92
CA GLY A 683 43.14 10.80 27.94
C GLY A 683 43.84 10.62 26.58
N LYS A 684 43.18 9.98 25.60
CA LYS A 684 43.69 9.74 24.24
C LYS A 684 43.11 10.67 23.19
N SER A 685 42.18 11.55 23.55
CA SER A 685 41.56 12.51 22.64
C SER A 685 42.58 13.54 22.15
N GLU A 686 42.57 13.83 20.84
CA GLU A 686 43.35 14.91 20.24
C GLU A 686 42.84 16.31 20.63
N TYR A 687 41.66 16.43 21.23
CA TYR A 687 41.07 17.71 21.68
C TYR A 687 41.67 18.26 22.99
N ARG A 688 42.83 17.75 23.41
CA ARG A 688 43.42 17.97 24.73
C ARG A 688 43.74 19.45 25.05
N TRP A 689 43.51 19.81 26.31
CA TRP A 689 43.83 21.10 26.95
C TRP A 689 45.33 21.45 26.91
N LYS A 690 45.72 22.47 26.13
CA LYS A 690 47.04 23.14 26.21
C LYS A 690 46.90 24.44 27.02
N ARG A 691 46.91 24.36 28.34
CA ARG A 691 47.12 25.51 29.24
C ARG A 691 47.88 25.00 30.46
N ASP A 692 49.20 24.90 30.31
CA ASP A 692 50.22 25.10 31.35
C ASP A 692 51.60 24.73 30.81
N SER A 693 52.25 25.73 30.21
CA SER A 693 53.71 25.84 30.21
C SER A 693 54.05 27.32 30.33
N VAL A 694 53.78 27.90 31.50
CA VAL A 694 54.38 29.18 31.90
C VAL A 694 55.76 28.87 32.49
N PRO A 695 56.81 29.63 32.13
CA PRO A 695 58.19 29.28 32.42
C PRO A 695 58.58 29.69 33.84
N ASN A 696 59.13 28.77 34.63
CA ASN A 696 59.90 29.15 35.81
C ASN A 696 61.23 29.76 35.38
N GLY A 697 61.42 31.03 35.71
CA GLY A 697 62.68 31.74 35.55
C GLY A 697 63.70 31.41 36.65
N GLU A 698 64.96 31.64 36.29
CA GLU A 698 66.18 31.71 37.11
C GLU A 698 66.93 30.41 37.43
N GLN A 699 67.96 30.09 36.62
CA GLN A 699 69.34 30.43 37.01
C GLN A 699 70.31 30.42 35.80
N ARG A 700 71.14 31.46 35.80
CA ARG A 700 72.24 31.77 34.86
C ARG A 700 73.32 30.68 34.83
N ARG A 701 73.93 30.46 33.66
CA ARG A 701 75.37 30.73 33.38
C ARG A 701 75.79 30.32 31.96
N GLY A 702 76.39 31.28 31.25
CA GLY A 702 77.74 31.11 30.67
C GLY A 702 77.89 30.42 29.32
N CYS A 703 77.96 31.26 28.28
CA CYS A 703 78.88 31.24 27.12
C CYS A 703 79.47 29.94 26.52
N VAL A 704 79.14 29.72 25.22
CA VAL A 704 80.00 29.58 23.98
C VAL A 704 81.04 28.43 23.91
N PRO A 705 81.47 27.91 22.72
CA PRO A 705 80.86 27.62 21.38
C PRO A 705 81.15 26.15 20.90
N ASP A 706 80.86 25.86 19.62
CA ASP A 706 81.44 24.82 18.73
C ASP A 706 81.53 23.35 19.21
#